data_AF-A0A1Q9C1N3-F1
#
_entry.id   AF-A0A1Q9C1N3-F1
#
_cell.length_a   1.000
_cell.length_b   1.000
_cell.length_c   1.000
_cell.angle_alpha   90.00
_cell.angle_beta   90.00
_cell.angle_gamma   90.00
#
_symmetry.space_group_name_H-M   'P 1'
#
loop_
_entity.id
_entity.type
_entity.pdbx_description
1 polymer ?
#
loop_
_entity_poly.entity_id
_entity_poly.type
_entity_poly.pdbx_seq_one_letter_code
_entity_poly.pdbx_strand_id
1 'polypeptide(L)'
;MMVRASASCGSLQLALGARRRFKAPGELLGLTRESELQVSVTEHQERAMGSQHGLIWRPFRGETEWCGLEGAPGKGGEEAELCSFCKGTVIDLAKLPGWSLACCVGCHRAQMVKVPAGLERPALAIANAVESYAENHGFLMLKPHANTAASRTCLKQLLSQKHIQVIEEGEITATEIRERGLIDIHYGSVAEKALQQQPSDMHVPIEAEKEFEECFGMSWEDALKQDRVCNAAEAQSRLGWTSQELGTHWDTLKMGVGKVKFGGGFYCGRLEDIFVINGFYMAMRGQYLIPGSSVWWFKVKWQASDMSWKTFREEVVGNTDPATAAEKSLRGIFYKSWAELGLPSQPHVGENAVHGSASPFEALAEKWNWLGADYESDPFGSLLLERGVTSDSIGRWKRNPVVKLDGRSQAVFDLFENMDAECCLENAGKLSANEQLQENHGFLMLKPHANTAASRTCLKQLLSQKHIQVIEEGEITATEIRERGLIDIHYGSVAEKALQQQPSDMHVPIEAEKEFEECFGMSWEDALKQDRVCNAAEAQSRLGWTSQELGTHWDTLKMGVGKVKFGGGFYCGRLEDIFVINGFYMAMRGQYLIPGSSVWWFKVKWQASDMSWKTFREEVVGNTDPATAAEKSLRGIFYKSWAELGLPSQPHVGENAVHGSASPFEALAEKWNWLGADYESDPFGSLLLERGVTSDSIGRWKRNPVVKLDGRSQAVFDLFENMDATSCLQKAKKLCKAKEFKQKDQAPVWMPPIEITRWQMTRPLPKFAR
;
A
#
# COMPACT_ATOMS: atom_id res chain seq x y z
N MET A 1 35.47 23.01 -24.30
CA MET A 1 36.94 23.23 -24.21
C MET A 1 37.39 22.76 -22.82
N MET A 2 38.50 22.00 -22.72
CA MET A 2 39.29 21.52 -21.54
C MET A 2 38.63 21.49 -20.11
N VAL A 3 38.57 20.43 -19.29
CA VAL A 3 39.39 19.21 -18.95
C VAL A 3 40.23 19.33 -17.64
N ARG A 4 39.96 18.41 -16.67
CA ARG A 4 40.73 17.97 -15.45
C ARG A 4 40.86 18.96 -14.26
N ALA A 5 40.83 18.56 -12.98
CA ALA A 5 41.59 17.53 -12.24
C ALA A 5 40.88 17.15 -10.88
N SER A 6 40.81 15.91 -10.39
CA SER A 6 41.69 15.22 -9.39
C SER A 6 42.27 16.11 -8.27
N ALA A 7 42.36 15.74 -6.98
CA ALA A 7 42.20 14.46 -6.25
C ALA A 7 41.66 14.77 -4.81
N SER A 8 41.71 13.96 -3.73
CA SER A 8 42.40 12.69 -3.37
C SER A 8 41.64 11.94 -2.24
N CYS A 9 42.28 10.99 -1.53
CA CYS A 9 41.76 10.32 -0.33
C CYS A 9 42.86 10.23 0.75
N GLY A 10 42.52 10.42 2.02
CA GLY A 10 43.46 10.36 3.16
C GLY A 10 43.03 9.33 4.21
N SER A 11 43.94 8.42 4.57
CA SER A 11 43.75 7.38 5.59
C SER A 11 44.60 7.65 6.83
N LEU A 12 44.06 7.37 8.01
CA LEU A 12 44.83 7.33 9.25
C LEU A 12 44.47 6.09 10.09
N GLN A 13 45.48 5.35 10.53
CA GLN A 13 45.37 4.29 11.54
C GLN A 13 45.72 4.86 12.92
N LEU A 14 45.12 4.31 13.99
CA LEU A 14 45.84 3.91 15.20
C LEU A 14 44.95 3.01 16.08
N ALA A 15 45.53 2.35 17.08
CA ALA A 15 45.08 1.03 17.52
C ALA A 15 45.12 0.79 19.05
N LEU A 16 44.47 -0.32 19.44
CA LEU A 16 44.68 -1.15 20.65
C LEU A 16 44.25 -0.61 22.04
N GLY A 17 43.33 -1.36 22.65
CA GLY A 17 43.04 -1.44 24.09
C GLY A 17 42.61 -2.88 24.46
N ALA A 18 42.98 -3.38 25.64
CA ALA A 18 43.21 -4.83 25.82
C ALA A 18 42.26 -5.60 26.77
N ARG A 19 42.03 -6.88 26.41
CA ARG A 19 41.79 -8.10 27.24
C ARG A 19 40.85 -8.05 28.47
N ARG A 20 39.94 -9.04 28.53
CA ARG A 20 39.88 -10.04 29.63
C ARG A 20 39.10 -11.31 29.20
N ARG A 21 39.52 -12.47 29.74
CA ARG A 21 38.83 -13.79 29.65
C ARG A 21 38.17 -14.09 31.01
N PHE A 22 37.04 -14.83 31.05
CA PHE A 22 36.96 -16.19 31.64
C PHE A 22 35.54 -16.81 31.70
N LYS A 23 35.50 -18.14 31.44
CA LYS A 23 34.61 -19.20 31.97
C LYS A 23 33.08 -19.22 31.70
N ALA A 24 32.65 -20.35 31.13
CA ALA A 24 31.34 -20.99 31.35
C ALA A 24 31.31 -21.73 32.72
N PRO A 25 30.14 -22.16 33.23
CA PRO A 25 29.47 -23.43 32.84
C PRO A 25 27.94 -23.23 32.60
N GLY A 26 27.10 -24.21 32.27
CA GLY A 26 27.25 -25.67 32.08
C GLY A 26 25.94 -26.30 31.59
N GLU A 27 25.93 -27.61 31.32
CA GLU A 27 24.83 -28.36 30.69
C GLU A 27 23.63 -28.64 31.62
N LEU A 28 22.44 -28.86 31.04
CA LEU A 28 21.49 -29.85 31.54
C LEU A 28 20.55 -30.37 30.43
N LEU A 29 20.22 -31.66 30.52
CA LEU A 29 19.57 -32.45 29.47
C LEU A 29 18.05 -32.33 29.45
N GLY A 30 17.49 -32.40 28.24
CA GLY A 30 16.37 -33.27 27.89
C GLY A 30 14.98 -32.98 28.47
N LEU A 31 14.00 -32.78 27.58
CA LEU A 31 13.02 -33.84 27.26
C LEU A 31 12.18 -33.45 26.03
N THR A 32 11.95 -34.43 25.16
CA THR A 32 11.06 -34.31 24.01
C THR A 32 9.61 -34.51 24.42
N ARG A 33 8.68 -33.82 23.75
CA ARG A 33 7.42 -34.43 23.31
C ARG A 33 6.73 -33.63 22.21
N GLU A 34 6.46 -34.32 21.11
CA GLU A 34 5.56 -33.87 20.07
C GLU A 34 4.11 -33.98 20.54
N SER A 35 3.24 -33.16 19.93
CA SER A 35 1.84 -33.53 19.72
C SER A 35 1.35 -32.84 18.45
N GLU A 36 1.50 -33.53 17.32
CA GLU A 36 0.82 -33.15 16.08
C GLU A 36 -0.69 -33.26 16.27
N LEU A 37 -1.44 -32.34 15.69
CA LEU A 37 -2.90 -32.41 15.59
C LEU A 37 -3.27 -32.49 14.12
N GLN A 38 -3.15 -33.70 13.55
CA GLN A 38 -3.76 -34.00 12.26
C GLN A 38 -5.27 -34.10 12.41
N VAL A 39 -6.01 -33.32 11.62
CA VAL A 39 -7.44 -33.53 11.40
C VAL A 39 -7.60 -34.06 9.97
N SER A 40 -7.84 -35.36 9.87
CA SER A 40 -8.25 -36.01 8.63
C SER A 40 -9.72 -35.75 8.37
N VAL A 41 -10.06 -35.34 7.15
CA VAL A 41 -11.44 -35.35 6.64
C VAL A 41 -11.54 -36.47 5.62
N THR A 42 -12.27 -37.52 5.96
CA THR A 42 -12.56 -38.65 5.07
C THR A 42 -13.74 -38.35 4.16
N GLU A 43 -13.58 -38.61 2.86
CA GLU A 43 -14.70 -38.72 1.94
C GLU A 43 -15.57 -39.93 2.30
N HIS A 44 -16.89 -39.78 2.25
CA HIS A 44 -17.76 -40.86 1.81
C HIS A 44 -18.97 -40.35 1.02
N GLN A 45 -19.47 -41.24 0.17
CA GLN A 45 -20.36 -40.97 -0.95
C GLN A 45 -21.81 -40.81 -0.52
N GLU A 46 -22.61 -40.12 -1.34
CA GLU A 46 -23.91 -40.69 -1.72
C GLU A 46 -24.35 -40.29 -3.14
N ARG A 47 -24.90 -41.26 -3.88
CA ARG A 47 -25.56 -41.10 -5.18
C ARG A 47 -27.05 -41.37 -4.97
N ALA A 48 -27.93 -40.59 -5.60
CA ALA A 48 -28.95 -41.05 -6.57
C ALA A 48 -30.14 -40.08 -6.73
N MET A 49 -30.83 -40.21 -7.89
CA MET A 49 -32.12 -39.61 -8.26
C MET A 49 -32.11 -38.08 -8.49
N GLY A 50 -32.59 -37.50 -9.59
CA GLY A 50 -33.08 -38.07 -10.86
C GLY A 50 -34.59 -37.90 -11.09
N SER A 51 -34.99 -36.80 -11.74
CA SER A 51 -36.20 -36.72 -12.58
C SER A 51 -36.25 -35.41 -13.39
N GLN A 52 -37.08 -35.39 -14.44
CA GLN A 52 -37.13 -34.39 -15.51
C GLN A 52 -37.97 -33.13 -15.18
N HIS A 53 -38.25 -32.34 -16.23
CA HIS A 53 -39.03 -31.10 -16.40
C HIS A 53 -38.13 -29.85 -16.48
N GLY A 54 -37.97 -29.16 -17.61
CA GLY A 54 -38.78 -29.11 -18.84
C GLY A 54 -39.56 -27.80 -18.90
N LEU A 55 -38.86 -26.69 -19.16
CA LEU A 55 -39.45 -25.35 -19.25
C LEU A 55 -39.14 -24.68 -20.60
N ILE A 56 -40.21 -24.17 -21.21
CA ILE A 56 -40.24 -23.61 -22.56
C ILE A 56 -39.98 -22.11 -22.49
N TRP A 57 -39.08 -21.61 -23.34
CA TRP A 57 -38.89 -20.17 -23.53
C TRP A 57 -40.01 -19.54 -24.37
N ARG A 58 -40.57 -18.43 -23.91
CA ARG A 58 -41.24 -17.42 -24.75
C ARG A 58 -40.85 -16.01 -24.29
N PRO A 59 -40.59 -15.07 -25.21
CA PRO A 59 -40.17 -13.71 -24.86
C PRO A 59 -41.38 -12.82 -24.56
N PHE A 60 -41.18 -11.82 -23.69
CA PHE A 60 -42.14 -10.73 -23.46
C PHE A 60 -41.62 -9.45 -24.15
N ARG A 61 -42.52 -8.70 -24.81
CA ARG A 61 -42.25 -7.37 -25.38
C ARG A 61 -42.98 -6.30 -24.56
N GLY A 62 -42.49 -5.07 -24.64
CA GLY A 62 -43.05 -3.85 -24.03
C GLY A 62 -41.90 -2.92 -23.68
N GLU A 63 -41.36 -2.13 -24.62
CA GLU A 63 -41.91 -0.83 -25.06
C GLU A 63 -42.03 0.17 -23.91
N THR A 64 -41.09 1.11 -23.88
CA THR A 64 -41.05 2.28 -23.00
C THR A 64 -41.06 3.55 -23.85
N GLU A 65 -42.17 4.29 -23.84
CA GLU A 65 -42.24 5.62 -24.45
C GLU A 65 -41.70 6.69 -23.50
N TRP A 66 -41.11 7.74 -24.09
CA TRP A 66 -40.54 8.90 -23.41
C TRP A 66 -41.45 10.12 -23.48
N CYS A 67 -41.46 10.92 -22.42
CA CYS A 67 -41.69 12.38 -22.38
C CYS A 67 -40.97 12.88 -21.10
N GLY A 68 -40.26 14.00 -21.05
CA GLY A 68 -40.23 15.17 -21.92
C GLY A 68 -40.50 16.41 -21.06
N LEU A 69 -39.46 17.14 -20.65
CA LEU A 69 -39.55 18.28 -19.71
C LEU A 69 -39.04 19.57 -20.35
N GLU A 70 -39.90 20.58 -20.41
CA GLU A 70 -39.55 21.99 -20.65
C GLU A 70 -40.43 22.92 -19.77
N GLY A 71 -39.91 24.08 -19.36
CA GLY A 71 -40.73 25.30 -19.40
C GLY A 71 -41.27 25.99 -18.13
N ALA A 72 -40.40 26.35 -17.17
CA ALA A 72 -40.45 27.67 -16.47
C ALA A 72 -41.64 27.94 -15.46
N PRO A 73 -41.83 29.17 -14.89
CA PRO A 73 -41.59 29.36 -13.44
C PRO A 73 -42.72 30.05 -12.62
N GLY A 74 -42.69 29.93 -11.27
CA GLY A 74 -43.69 30.56 -10.37
C GLY A 74 -43.22 30.77 -8.93
N LYS A 75 -43.80 31.76 -8.22
CA LYS A 75 -43.38 32.27 -6.90
C LYS A 75 -44.25 31.77 -5.73
N GLY A 76 -43.61 31.44 -4.61
CA GLY A 76 -43.98 31.88 -3.24
C GLY A 76 -45.20 31.27 -2.52
N GLY A 77 -45.11 31.23 -1.18
CA GLY A 77 -46.27 31.23 -0.27
C GLY A 77 -46.61 29.90 0.42
N GLU A 78 -46.31 29.85 1.73
CA GLU A 78 -47.04 29.26 2.88
C GLU A 78 -47.94 28.00 2.78
N GLU A 79 -47.80 27.17 3.81
CA GLU A 79 -48.74 26.22 4.44
C GLU A 79 -49.79 25.46 3.59
N ALA A 80 -49.66 24.13 3.53
CA ALA A 80 -50.72 23.20 3.11
C ALA A 80 -50.80 21.95 4.01
N GLU A 81 -51.74 22.00 4.95
CA GLU A 81 -52.51 20.94 5.63
C GLU A 81 -51.99 19.47 5.68
N LEU A 82 -51.93 18.95 6.91
CA LEU A 82 -51.82 17.53 7.24
C LEU A 82 -53.00 16.70 6.69
N CYS A 83 -52.73 15.76 5.79
CA CYS A 83 -53.71 14.78 5.34
C CYS A 83 -54.12 13.82 6.48
N SER A 84 -55.42 13.74 6.75
CA SER A 84 -56.02 13.12 7.94
C SER A 84 -56.18 11.59 7.90
N PHE A 85 -55.41 10.88 7.06
CA PHE A 85 -55.66 9.47 6.71
C PHE A 85 -54.62 8.43 7.19
N CYS A 86 -54.01 8.64 8.37
CA CYS A 86 -53.12 7.67 9.02
C CYS A 86 -53.44 7.44 10.51
N LYS A 87 -54.72 7.18 10.86
CA LYS A 87 -55.06 6.62 12.18
C LYS A 87 -54.93 5.09 12.17
N GLY A 88 -53.81 4.60 12.71
CA GLY A 88 -53.68 3.25 13.28
C GLY A 88 -53.82 2.08 12.30
N THR A 89 -52.71 1.68 11.70
CA THR A 89 -52.53 0.27 11.30
C THR A 89 -51.08 -0.11 11.57
N VAL A 90 -50.86 -0.81 12.69
CA VAL A 90 -49.57 -1.47 12.96
C VAL A 90 -49.51 -2.71 12.07
N ILE A 91 -48.68 -2.66 11.04
CA ILE A 91 -48.42 -3.82 10.19
C ILE A 91 -47.39 -4.69 10.88
N ASP A 92 -47.84 -5.84 11.39
CA ASP A 92 -47.00 -6.86 12.00
C ASP A 92 -46.21 -7.61 10.91
N LEU A 93 -44.99 -7.13 10.63
CA LEU A 93 -44.11 -7.65 9.58
C LEU A 93 -43.75 -9.14 9.78
N ALA A 94 -43.86 -9.69 11.00
CA ALA A 94 -43.61 -11.10 11.26
C ALA A 94 -44.64 -12.05 10.61
N LYS A 95 -45.73 -11.52 10.03
CA LYS A 95 -46.83 -12.31 9.43
C LYS A 95 -46.86 -12.30 7.90
N LEU A 96 -45.90 -11.65 7.21
CA LEU A 96 -45.87 -11.54 5.75
C LEU A 96 -44.48 -11.92 5.15
N PRO A 97 -44.08 -13.20 5.15
CA PRO A 97 -42.85 -13.63 4.50
C PRO A 97 -42.87 -13.34 2.99
N GLY A 98 -41.79 -12.72 2.48
CA GLY A 98 -41.56 -12.49 1.04
C GLY A 98 -41.96 -11.11 0.48
N TRP A 99 -42.28 -10.12 1.33
CA TRP A 99 -42.60 -8.76 0.93
C TRP A 99 -41.66 -7.74 1.60
N SER A 100 -41.27 -6.69 0.88
CA SER A 100 -40.50 -5.57 1.44
C SER A 100 -41.12 -4.21 1.08
N LEU A 101 -40.81 -3.20 1.89
CA LEU A 101 -41.25 -1.82 1.68
C LEU A 101 -40.16 -1.07 0.90
N ALA A 102 -40.36 -0.83 -0.39
CA ALA A 102 -39.46 -0.01 -1.19
C ALA A 102 -39.85 1.47 -1.04
N CYS A 103 -38.95 2.29 -0.50
CA CYS A 103 -39.12 3.73 -0.41
C CYS A 103 -38.33 4.41 -1.54
N CYS A 104 -39.00 4.92 -2.57
CA CYS A 104 -38.34 5.73 -3.59
C CYS A 104 -38.01 7.11 -3.03
N VAL A 105 -36.72 7.45 -2.99
CA VAL A 105 -36.24 8.80 -2.64
C VAL A 105 -36.88 9.82 -3.58
N GLY A 106 -37.76 10.67 -3.05
CA GLY A 106 -38.41 11.77 -3.77
C GLY A 106 -39.92 11.68 -4.01
N CYS A 107 -40.64 10.62 -3.58
CA CYS A 107 -42.11 10.58 -3.72
C CYS A 107 -42.82 9.94 -2.51
N HIS A 108 -43.78 10.64 -1.90
CA HIS A 108 -44.57 10.15 -0.77
C HIS A 108 -45.67 9.14 -1.16
N ARG A 109 -45.30 8.00 -1.76
CA ARG A 109 -46.16 6.82 -1.88
C ARG A 109 -45.33 5.54 -1.70
N ALA A 110 -45.68 4.75 -0.69
CA ALA A 110 -45.15 3.40 -0.54
C ALA A 110 -45.91 2.42 -1.45
N GLN A 111 -45.19 1.54 -2.14
CA GLN A 111 -45.75 0.38 -2.81
C GLN A 111 -45.12 -0.91 -2.26
N MET A 112 -45.96 -1.90 -2.01
CA MET A 112 -45.57 -3.25 -1.60
C MET A 112 -45.09 -4.03 -2.83
N VAL A 113 -43.86 -4.52 -2.81
CA VAL A 113 -43.29 -5.35 -3.89
C VAL A 113 -42.91 -6.71 -3.34
N LYS A 114 -43.20 -7.77 -4.12
CA LYS A 114 -42.93 -9.16 -3.75
C LYS A 114 -41.52 -9.54 -4.19
N VAL A 115 -40.67 -9.95 -3.25
CA VAL A 115 -39.26 -10.25 -3.52
C VAL A 115 -39.12 -11.70 -4.04
N PRO A 116 -38.36 -11.96 -5.12
CA PRO A 116 -38.06 -13.32 -5.56
C PRO A 116 -37.21 -14.10 -4.54
N ALA A 117 -37.56 -15.37 -4.31
CA ALA A 117 -36.78 -16.26 -3.45
C ALA A 117 -35.33 -16.39 -3.97
N GLY A 118 -34.35 -16.12 -3.10
CA GLY A 118 -32.93 -16.04 -3.44
C GLY A 118 -32.27 -14.71 -3.08
N LEU A 119 -33.04 -13.63 -2.88
CA LEU A 119 -32.57 -12.30 -2.45
C LEU A 119 -32.65 -12.07 -0.93
N GLU A 120 -32.78 -13.12 -0.12
CA GLU A 120 -32.94 -13.02 1.34
C GLU A 120 -31.65 -12.60 2.06
N ARG A 121 -30.48 -12.88 1.48
CA ARG A 121 -29.17 -12.49 2.04
C ARG A 121 -28.96 -10.97 2.14
N PRO A 122 -29.15 -10.15 1.07
CA PRO A 122 -29.03 -8.69 1.21
C PRO A 122 -30.10 -8.10 2.13
N ALA A 123 -31.30 -8.66 2.23
CA ALA A 123 -32.33 -8.17 3.16
C ALA A 123 -31.92 -8.35 4.64
N LEU A 124 -31.31 -9.50 4.98
CA LEU A 124 -30.78 -9.74 6.33
C LEU A 124 -29.54 -8.87 6.63
N ALA A 125 -28.67 -8.64 5.63
CA ALA A 125 -27.55 -7.72 5.76
C ALA A 125 -28.01 -6.26 6.00
N ILE A 126 -29.06 -5.81 5.31
CA ILE A 126 -29.66 -4.48 5.51
C ILE A 126 -30.33 -4.39 6.88
N ALA A 127 -31.04 -5.42 7.34
CA ALA A 127 -31.63 -5.43 8.68
C ALA A 127 -30.55 -5.35 9.78
N ASN A 128 -29.49 -6.14 9.66
CA ASN A 128 -28.35 -6.10 10.59
C ASN A 128 -27.60 -4.75 10.55
N ALA A 129 -27.46 -4.13 9.37
CA ALA A 129 -26.84 -2.81 9.21
C ALA A 129 -27.70 -1.66 9.78
N VAL A 130 -29.03 -1.85 9.86
CA VAL A 130 -29.95 -0.92 10.53
C VAL A 130 -29.90 -1.08 12.06
N GLU A 131 -29.67 -2.28 12.58
CA GLU A 131 -29.39 -2.48 14.01
C GLU A 131 -27.98 -2.03 14.42
N SER A 132 -26.96 -2.18 13.56
CA SER A 132 -25.55 -1.91 13.91
C SER A 132 -25.22 -0.42 14.12
N TYR A 133 -26.14 0.50 13.78
CA TYR A 133 -26.00 1.94 14.01
C TYR A 133 -27.01 2.55 14.99
N ALA A 134 -27.67 1.72 15.79
CA ALA A 134 -28.43 2.20 16.93
C ALA A 134 -27.53 2.94 17.94
N GLU A 135 -26.24 2.55 18.09
CA GLU A 135 -25.33 3.07 19.13
C GLU A 135 -24.11 3.79 18.57
N ASN A 136 -23.84 5.00 19.09
CA ASN A 136 -22.56 5.70 18.94
C ASN A 136 -21.57 5.22 20.00
N HIS A 137 -20.28 5.11 19.64
CA HIS A 137 -19.20 4.71 20.55
C HIS A 137 -18.09 5.78 20.60
N GLY A 138 -17.91 6.42 21.75
CA GLY A 138 -16.92 7.49 21.96
C GLY A 138 -15.77 7.14 22.90
N PHE A 139 -14.72 7.96 22.85
CA PHE A 139 -13.61 7.96 23.80
C PHE A 139 -13.56 9.32 24.52
N LEU A 140 -13.45 9.30 25.84
CA LEU A 140 -13.28 10.47 26.70
C LEU A 140 -12.03 10.27 27.57
N MET A 141 -11.37 11.37 27.94
CA MET A 141 -10.18 11.32 28.79
C MET A 141 -10.06 12.55 29.69
N LEU A 142 -9.92 12.33 31.00
CA LEU A 142 -9.49 13.35 31.94
C LEU A 142 -8.00 13.61 31.76
N LYS A 143 -7.65 14.86 31.47
CA LYS A 143 -6.27 15.34 31.37
C LYS A 143 -5.58 15.30 32.75
N PRO A 144 -4.23 15.25 32.81
CA PRO A 144 -3.50 14.98 34.06
C PRO A 144 -3.86 15.92 35.23
N HIS A 145 -3.98 17.22 34.96
CA HIS A 145 -4.32 18.24 35.97
C HIS A 145 -5.76 18.11 36.51
N ALA A 146 -6.65 17.44 35.77
CA ALA A 146 -8.05 17.24 36.13
C ALA A 146 -8.35 15.82 36.63
N ASN A 147 -7.37 14.92 36.68
CA ASN A 147 -7.55 13.51 37.02
C ASN A 147 -7.66 13.25 38.54
N THR A 148 -8.71 13.78 39.15
CA THR A 148 -9.03 13.58 40.58
C THR A 148 -10.19 12.59 40.77
N ALA A 149 -10.33 12.03 41.97
CA ALA A 149 -11.48 11.17 42.30
C ALA A 149 -12.84 11.93 42.20
N ALA A 150 -12.85 13.23 42.54
CA ALA A 150 -14.02 14.09 42.40
C ALA A 150 -14.38 14.30 40.92
N SER A 151 -13.39 14.61 40.08
CA SER A 151 -13.56 14.73 38.63
C SER A 151 -14.07 13.46 37.96
N ARG A 152 -13.50 12.29 38.29
CA ARG A 152 -13.97 10.98 37.80
C ARG A 152 -15.44 10.72 38.19
N THR A 153 -15.84 11.14 39.40
CA THR A 153 -17.21 11.00 39.89
C THR A 153 -18.16 11.96 39.18
N CYS A 154 -17.80 13.24 39.08
CA CYS A 154 -18.57 14.28 38.39
C CYS A 154 -18.81 13.93 36.91
N LEU A 155 -17.78 13.44 36.21
CA LEU A 155 -17.88 13.03 34.81
C LEU A 155 -18.89 11.88 34.66
N LYS A 156 -18.78 10.81 35.45
CA LYS A 156 -19.70 9.67 35.39
C LYS A 156 -21.14 10.04 35.75
N GLN A 157 -21.33 10.98 36.69
CA GLN A 157 -22.66 11.51 37.02
C GLN A 157 -23.29 12.24 35.83
N LEU A 158 -22.54 13.11 35.14
CA LEU A 158 -23.06 13.81 33.97
C LEU A 158 -23.37 12.86 32.81
N LEU A 159 -22.50 11.88 32.53
CA LEU A 159 -22.75 10.87 31.49
C LEU A 159 -24.06 10.11 31.77
N SER A 160 -24.27 9.65 33.00
CA SER A 160 -25.50 8.97 33.43
C SER A 160 -26.74 9.86 33.28
N GLN A 161 -26.65 11.15 33.65
CA GLN A 161 -27.73 12.14 33.46
C GLN A 161 -28.05 12.41 31.97
N LYS A 162 -27.07 12.25 31.09
CA LYS A 162 -27.20 12.39 29.63
C LYS A 162 -27.51 11.06 28.92
N HIS A 163 -27.86 10.00 29.66
CA HIS A 163 -28.12 8.65 29.13
C HIS A 163 -26.94 8.02 28.35
N ILE A 164 -25.71 8.44 28.65
CA ILE A 164 -24.48 7.88 28.10
C ILE A 164 -23.97 6.81 29.05
N GLN A 165 -23.83 5.58 28.54
CA GLN A 165 -23.26 4.45 29.28
C GLN A 165 -21.73 4.49 29.20
N VAL A 166 -21.06 4.35 30.34
CA VAL A 166 -19.64 3.95 30.38
C VAL A 166 -19.56 2.45 30.15
N ILE A 167 -18.85 2.04 29.10
CA ILE A 167 -18.59 0.63 28.77
C ILE A 167 -17.41 0.12 29.60
N GLU A 168 -16.35 0.93 29.66
CA GLU A 168 -15.07 0.59 30.25
C GLU A 168 -14.35 1.89 30.64
N GLU A 169 -13.59 1.88 31.73
CA GLU A 169 -12.77 3.01 32.17
C GLU A 169 -11.44 2.50 32.72
N GLY A 170 -10.40 3.35 32.69
CA GLY A 170 -9.08 2.94 33.18
C GLY A 170 -8.08 4.08 33.28
N GLU A 171 -6.91 3.76 33.81
CA GLU A 171 -5.78 4.68 34.00
C GLU A 171 -4.67 4.39 33.01
N ILE A 172 -4.01 5.45 32.52
CA ILE A 172 -2.73 5.32 31.79
C ILE A 172 -1.74 6.29 32.45
N THR A 173 -0.63 5.76 32.93
CA THR A 173 0.37 6.52 33.69
C THR A 173 1.30 7.31 32.79
N ALA A 174 1.90 8.40 33.30
CA ALA A 174 2.93 9.16 32.58
C ALA A 174 4.13 8.31 32.14
N THR A 175 4.43 7.22 32.84
CA THR A 175 5.45 6.24 32.43
C THR A 175 5.04 5.54 31.14
N GLU A 176 3.83 5.00 31.10
CA GLU A 176 3.29 4.32 29.91
C GLU A 176 3.10 5.28 28.73
N ILE A 177 2.61 6.51 28.98
CA ILE A 177 2.50 7.56 27.95
C ILE A 177 3.86 7.85 27.32
N ARG A 178 4.93 7.90 28.13
CA ARG A 178 6.31 8.13 27.66
C ARG A 178 6.84 6.95 26.85
N GLU A 179 6.68 5.73 27.36
CA GLU A 179 7.20 4.51 26.73
C GLU A 179 6.51 4.19 25.39
N ARG A 180 5.21 4.44 25.31
CA ARG A 180 4.40 4.23 24.09
C ARG A 180 4.29 5.46 23.19
N GLY A 181 4.81 6.62 23.63
CA GLY A 181 4.75 7.89 22.88
C GLY A 181 3.34 8.45 22.67
N LEU A 182 2.38 8.12 23.53
CA LEU A 182 0.94 8.27 23.26
C LEU A 182 0.51 9.72 23.00
N ILE A 183 1.07 10.67 23.76
CA ILE A 183 0.73 12.09 23.61
C ILE A 183 1.21 12.65 22.27
N ASP A 184 2.38 12.22 21.81
CA ASP A 184 2.97 12.61 20.53
C ASP A 184 2.26 11.92 19.34
N ILE A 185 1.71 10.71 19.53
CA ILE A 185 0.84 10.05 18.55
C ILE A 185 -0.51 10.77 18.46
N HIS A 186 -1.14 11.08 19.60
CA HIS A 186 -2.46 11.71 19.67
C HIS A 186 -2.46 13.11 19.05
N TYR A 187 -1.40 13.90 19.28
CA TYR A 187 -1.21 15.22 18.67
C TYR A 187 -0.25 15.19 17.46
N GLY A 188 -0.16 14.08 16.72
CA GLY A 188 0.85 13.82 15.69
C GLY A 188 1.21 15.00 14.78
N SER A 189 0.22 15.62 14.12
CA SER A 189 0.45 16.73 13.18
C SER A 189 1.00 18.01 13.82
N VAL A 190 0.80 18.19 15.13
CA VAL A 190 1.33 19.29 15.95
C VAL A 190 2.70 18.93 16.51
N ALA A 191 2.83 17.70 17.01
CA ALA A 191 4.04 17.13 17.60
C ALA A 191 5.19 17.04 16.58
N GLU A 192 4.90 16.55 15.37
CA GLU A 192 5.88 16.43 14.29
C GLU A 192 6.48 17.80 13.91
N LYS A 193 5.65 18.85 13.83
CA LYS A 193 6.08 20.24 13.59
C LYS A 193 6.83 20.87 14.77
N ALA A 194 6.51 20.46 16.00
CA ALA A 194 7.15 20.98 17.20
C ALA A 194 8.49 20.29 17.55
N LEU A 195 8.68 19.04 17.09
CA LEU A 195 9.77 18.17 17.55
C LEU A 195 10.71 17.65 16.45
N GLN A 196 10.28 17.58 15.18
CA GLN A 196 10.98 16.78 14.16
C GLN A 196 11.17 17.50 12.82
N GLN A 197 10.13 18.13 12.28
CA GLN A 197 10.22 18.81 10.98
C GLN A 197 11.16 20.02 11.07
N GLN A 198 12.04 20.14 10.08
CA GLN A 198 12.84 21.34 9.87
C GLN A 198 11.95 22.46 9.32
N PRO A 199 12.08 23.71 9.78
CA PRO A 199 11.26 24.82 9.29
C PRO A 199 11.32 25.04 7.77
N SER A 200 12.44 24.72 7.12
CA SER A 200 12.60 24.76 5.65
C SER A 200 11.71 23.78 4.90
N ASP A 201 11.31 22.69 5.55
CA ASP A 201 10.58 21.57 4.94
C ASP A 201 9.06 21.69 5.21
N MET A 202 8.65 22.68 6.01
CA MET A 202 7.25 22.93 6.34
C MET A 202 6.55 23.70 5.22
N HIS A 203 5.51 23.10 4.65
CA HIS A 203 4.63 23.82 3.72
C HIS A 203 3.76 24.83 4.47
N VAL A 204 4.02 26.12 4.24
CA VAL A 204 3.19 27.24 4.70
C VAL A 204 2.33 27.73 3.52
N PRO A 205 1.00 27.88 3.68
CA PRO A 205 0.14 28.45 2.63
C PRO A 205 0.51 29.91 2.31
N ILE A 206 0.33 30.34 1.06
CA ILE A 206 0.66 31.69 0.59
C ILE A 206 -0.09 32.77 1.39
N GLU A 207 -1.32 32.49 1.81
CA GLU A 207 -2.12 33.35 2.68
C GLU A 207 -1.49 33.49 4.07
N ALA A 208 -0.97 32.39 4.61
CA ALA A 208 -0.31 32.34 5.91
C ALA A 208 1.08 33.00 5.92
N GLU A 209 1.81 32.96 4.80
CA GLU A 209 3.05 33.73 4.62
C GLU A 209 2.79 35.25 4.63
N LYS A 210 1.67 35.70 4.07
CA LYS A 210 1.24 37.11 4.14
C LYS A 210 0.86 37.51 5.57
N GLU A 211 0.07 36.69 6.27
CA GLU A 211 -0.25 36.93 7.69
C GLU A 211 1.02 36.97 8.57
N PHE A 212 2.04 36.15 8.26
CA PHE A 212 3.35 36.20 8.90
C PHE A 212 4.04 37.55 8.65
N GLU A 213 4.14 37.98 7.40
CA GLU A 213 4.79 39.24 7.04
C GLU A 213 4.08 40.46 7.66
N GLU A 214 2.74 40.49 7.63
CA GLU A 214 1.93 41.52 8.28
C GLU A 214 2.11 41.55 9.81
N CYS A 215 2.16 40.39 10.47
CA CYS A 215 2.31 40.29 11.92
C CYS A 215 3.74 40.61 12.42
N PHE A 216 4.77 40.34 11.61
CA PHE A 216 6.16 40.39 12.08
C PHE A 216 7.06 41.41 11.38
N GLY A 217 6.63 41.98 10.23
CA GLY A 217 7.41 42.93 9.44
C GLY A 217 8.61 42.30 8.73
N MET A 218 8.52 41.01 8.40
CA MET A 218 9.58 40.22 7.77
C MET A 218 8.95 39.10 6.95
N SER A 219 9.43 38.89 5.71
CA SER A 219 8.95 37.77 4.88
C SER A 219 9.35 36.42 5.49
N TRP A 220 8.55 35.38 5.23
CA TRP A 220 8.86 34.01 5.65
C TRP A 220 10.20 33.52 5.06
N GLU A 221 10.47 33.84 3.79
CA GLU A 221 11.70 33.50 3.10
C GLU A 221 12.94 34.13 3.76
N ASP A 222 12.85 35.40 4.17
CA ASP A 222 13.96 36.09 4.85
C ASP A 222 14.18 35.58 6.28
N ALA A 223 13.11 35.20 6.98
CA ALA A 223 13.21 34.57 8.30
C ALA A 223 13.95 33.22 8.24
N LEU A 224 13.68 32.42 7.19
CA LEU A 224 14.41 31.18 6.92
C LEU A 224 15.88 31.44 6.51
N LYS A 225 16.13 32.37 5.57
CA LYS A 225 17.50 32.74 5.13
C LYS A 225 18.39 33.24 6.27
N GLN A 226 17.79 33.88 7.29
CA GLN A 226 18.50 34.41 8.46
C GLN A 226 18.67 33.38 9.59
N ASP A 227 18.25 32.12 9.41
CA ASP A 227 18.23 31.09 10.46
C ASP A 227 17.51 31.59 11.74
N ARG A 228 16.33 32.19 11.56
CA ARG A 228 15.51 32.75 12.66
C ARG A 228 14.26 31.94 12.95
N VAL A 229 13.93 30.94 12.12
CA VAL A 229 12.79 30.05 12.37
C VAL A 229 13.29 28.76 13.01
N CYS A 230 12.60 28.30 14.06
CA CYS A 230 12.91 27.06 14.77
C CYS A 230 11.62 26.29 15.10
N ASN A 231 11.68 24.96 15.16
CA ASN A 231 10.64 24.21 15.87
C ASN A 231 10.77 24.39 17.40
N ALA A 232 9.78 23.93 18.17
CA ALA A 232 9.75 24.15 19.62
C ALA A 232 10.92 23.47 20.37
N ALA A 233 11.36 22.30 19.91
CA ALA A 233 12.51 21.59 20.49
C ALA A 233 13.85 22.32 20.22
N GLU A 234 14.04 22.83 19.01
CA GLU A 234 15.16 23.70 18.64
C GLU A 234 15.14 25.01 19.45
N ALA A 235 13.96 25.65 19.58
CA ALA A 235 13.79 26.87 20.36
C ALA A 235 14.14 26.68 21.84
N GLN A 236 13.71 25.59 22.47
CA GLN A 236 14.15 25.24 23.83
C GLN A 236 15.68 25.15 23.93
N SER A 237 16.31 24.51 22.94
CA SER A 237 17.76 24.28 22.92
C SER A 237 18.54 25.58 22.67
N ARG A 238 18.03 26.48 21.82
CA ARG A 238 18.62 27.76 21.44
C ARG A 238 18.46 28.84 22.53
N LEU A 239 17.31 28.89 23.18
CA LEU A 239 17.03 29.84 24.27
C LEU A 239 17.50 29.36 25.64
N GLY A 240 17.83 28.07 25.78
CA GLY A 240 18.19 27.44 27.06
C GLY A 240 16.99 27.28 28.02
N TRP A 241 15.76 27.36 27.50
CA TRP A 241 14.52 27.36 28.28
C TRP A 241 13.99 25.95 28.52
N THR A 242 13.49 25.73 29.73
CA THR A 242 12.65 24.57 30.06
C THR A 242 11.33 24.61 29.30
N SER A 243 10.64 23.46 29.22
CA SER A 243 9.38 23.36 28.48
C SER A 243 8.30 24.26 29.09
N GLN A 244 8.36 24.49 30.41
CA GLN A 244 7.45 25.39 31.12
C GLN A 244 7.74 26.87 30.84
N GLU A 245 9.02 27.28 30.79
CA GLU A 245 9.40 28.65 30.42
C GLU A 245 8.96 28.97 28.99
N LEU A 246 9.23 28.07 28.03
CA LEU A 246 8.79 28.25 26.64
C LEU A 246 7.26 28.43 26.52
N GLY A 247 6.48 27.60 27.23
CA GLY A 247 5.02 27.75 27.28
C GLY A 247 4.58 29.07 27.93
N THR A 248 5.20 29.45 29.05
CA THR A 248 4.88 30.69 29.79
C THR A 248 5.12 31.92 28.93
N HIS A 249 6.24 31.97 28.20
CA HIS A 249 6.51 33.04 27.24
C HIS A 249 5.55 33.01 26.04
N TRP A 250 5.23 31.83 25.50
CA TRP A 250 4.27 31.67 24.39
C TRP A 250 2.85 32.14 24.71
N ASP A 251 2.40 31.94 25.94
CA ASP A 251 1.06 32.33 26.40
C ASP A 251 0.90 33.85 26.54
N THR A 252 2.00 34.62 26.57
CA THR A 252 1.95 36.09 26.49
C THR A 252 1.57 36.60 25.09
N LEU A 253 1.76 35.78 24.04
CA LEU A 253 1.54 36.15 22.64
C LEU A 253 0.06 36.14 22.28
N LYS A 254 -0.40 37.11 21.48
CA LYS A 254 -1.79 37.22 21.01
C LYS A 254 -1.89 36.93 19.52
N MET A 255 -3.02 36.38 19.08
CA MET A 255 -3.24 36.13 17.65
C MET A 255 -3.24 37.45 16.87
N GLY A 256 -2.50 37.50 15.76
CA GLY A 256 -2.26 38.72 14.97
C GLY A 256 -1.28 39.71 15.63
N VAL A 257 -0.79 39.46 16.85
CA VAL A 257 0.16 40.33 17.57
C VAL A 257 1.20 39.46 18.29
N GLY A 258 2.24 39.11 17.54
CA GLY A 258 3.33 38.23 18.01
C GLY A 258 3.08 36.74 17.77
N LYS A 259 1.90 36.34 17.30
CA LYS A 259 1.54 34.95 16.97
C LYS A 259 0.54 34.89 15.82
N VAL A 260 0.75 33.95 14.89
CA VAL A 260 -0.08 33.71 13.69
C VAL A 260 -0.46 32.24 13.59
N LYS A 261 -1.51 31.92 12.83
CA LYS A 261 -1.99 30.55 12.61
C LYS A 261 -1.92 30.20 11.12
N PHE A 262 -1.02 29.29 10.77
CA PHE A 262 -0.83 28.85 9.39
C PHE A 262 -1.86 27.81 8.93
N GLY A 263 -2.50 27.11 9.86
CA GLY A 263 -3.49 26.07 9.55
C GLY A 263 -3.90 25.26 10.78
N GLY A 264 -4.57 24.12 10.56
CA GLY A 264 -5.00 23.20 11.62
C GLY A 264 -3.82 22.80 12.54
N GLY A 265 -3.87 23.24 13.80
CA GLY A 265 -2.82 22.95 14.79
C GLY A 265 -1.43 23.55 14.51
N PHE A 266 -1.28 24.40 13.48
CA PHE A 266 0.01 24.94 13.02
C PHE A 266 0.07 26.44 13.29
N TYR A 267 0.95 26.83 14.21
CA TYR A 267 1.12 28.21 14.69
C TYR A 267 2.59 28.62 14.68
N CYS A 268 2.85 29.88 14.40
CA CYS A 268 4.16 30.51 14.55
C CYS A 268 4.06 31.69 15.52
N GLY A 269 5.01 31.82 16.44
CA GLY A 269 5.07 32.92 17.41
C GLY A 269 6.48 33.48 17.55
N ARG A 270 6.62 34.80 17.68
CA ARG A 270 7.93 35.43 17.88
C ARG A 270 8.28 35.43 19.37
N LEU A 271 9.39 34.79 19.72
CA LEU A 271 9.95 34.77 21.07
C LEU A 271 11.39 35.27 20.99
N GLU A 272 11.69 36.33 21.75
CA GLU A 272 12.92 37.12 21.59
C GLU A 272 13.19 37.51 20.12
N ASP A 273 14.31 37.09 19.55
CA ASP A 273 14.72 37.35 18.17
C ASP A 273 14.35 36.22 17.19
N ILE A 274 13.72 35.12 17.65
CA ILE A 274 13.37 33.95 16.82
C ILE A 274 11.86 33.76 16.63
N PHE A 275 11.51 33.00 15.59
CA PHE A 275 10.16 32.58 15.24
C PHE A 275 10.01 31.09 15.55
N VAL A 276 9.16 30.77 16.52
CA VAL A 276 8.99 29.41 17.06
C VAL A 276 7.72 28.78 16.50
N ILE A 277 7.84 27.58 15.94
CA ILE A 277 6.69 26.78 15.53
C ILE A 277 6.12 26.00 16.72
N ASN A 278 4.83 26.13 16.97
CA ASN A 278 4.06 25.39 17.98
C ASN A 278 4.68 25.42 19.40
N GLY A 279 5.20 26.57 19.85
CA GLY A 279 5.94 26.70 21.13
C GLY A 279 5.17 26.23 22.38
N PHE A 280 3.83 26.32 22.39
CA PHE A 280 2.98 25.76 23.45
C PHE A 280 3.13 24.25 23.66
N TYR A 281 3.52 23.52 22.60
CA TYR A 281 3.46 22.06 22.58
C TYR A 281 4.35 21.43 23.66
N MET A 282 5.51 22.03 23.95
CA MET A 282 6.46 21.47 24.92
C MET A 282 5.90 21.50 26.35
N ALA A 283 5.26 22.60 26.76
CA ALA A 283 4.59 22.71 28.06
C ALA A 283 3.43 21.73 28.17
N MET A 284 2.54 21.72 27.16
CA MET A 284 1.39 20.81 27.11
C MET A 284 1.82 19.34 27.17
N ARG A 285 2.80 18.94 26.35
CA ARG A 285 3.40 17.59 26.34
C ARG A 285 3.99 17.24 27.70
N GLY A 286 4.69 18.18 28.35
CA GLY A 286 5.33 17.99 29.65
C GLY A 286 4.39 17.46 30.72
N GLN A 287 3.14 17.96 30.78
CA GLN A 287 2.14 17.59 31.79
C GLN A 287 1.81 16.08 31.81
N TYR A 288 1.73 15.46 30.63
CA TYR A 288 1.48 14.03 30.46
C TYR A 288 2.71 13.16 30.76
N LEU A 289 3.87 13.78 30.98
CA LEU A 289 5.16 13.12 31.22
C LEU A 289 5.73 13.41 32.62
N ILE A 290 5.01 14.13 33.48
CA ILE A 290 5.38 14.36 34.88
C ILE A 290 5.34 13.02 35.64
N PRO A 291 6.41 12.59 36.34
CA PRO A 291 6.37 11.38 37.16
C PRO A 291 5.24 11.41 38.19
N GLY A 292 4.41 10.36 38.21
CA GLY A 292 3.24 10.27 39.08
C GLY A 292 1.97 10.93 38.54
N SER A 293 2.01 11.62 37.40
CA SER A 293 0.77 12.02 36.70
C SER A 293 0.21 10.86 35.87
N SER A 294 -1.07 10.93 35.56
CA SER A 294 -1.80 9.93 34.78
C SER A 294 -3.03 10.56 34.12
N VAL A 295 -3.52 9.94 33.06
CA VAL A 295 -4.84 10.23 32.50
C VAL A 295 -5.84 9.15 32.92
N TRP A 296 -7.12 9.50 32.98
CA TRP A 296 -8.20 8.53 33.20
C TRP A 296 -9.16 8.56 32.02
N TRP A 297 -9.29 7.44 31.32
CA TRP A 297 -10.05 7.33 30.08
C TRP A 297 -11.36 6.57 30.29
N PHE A 298 -12.30 6.79 29.37
CA PHE A 298 -13.60 6.13 29.33
C PHE A 298 -13.94 5.76 27.89
N LYS A 299 -14.28 4.49 27.64
CA LYS A 299 -15.09 4.09 26.47
C LYS A 299 -16.55 4.32 26.82
N VAL A 300 -17.26 5.07 26.00
CA VAL A 300 -18.67 5.40 26.23
C VAL A 300 -19.54 5.00 25.04
N LYS A 301 -20.83 4.75 25.29
CA LYS A 301 -21.84 4.62 24.23
C LYS A 301 -23.16 5.29 24.58
N TRP A 302 -23.90 5.67 23.54
CA TRP A 302 -25.24 6.26 23.64
C TRP A 302 -26.03 5.95 22.35
N GLN A 303 -27.36 6.03 22.40
CA GLN A 303 -28.18 5.81 21.21
C GLN A 303 -28.02 6.97 20.21
N ALA A 304 -27.78 6.66 18.94
CA ALA A 304 -27.61 7.66 17.88
C ALA A 304 -28.88 8.46 17.61
N SER A 305 -30.06 7.87 17.88
CA SER A 305 -31.36 8.56 17.85
C SER A 305 -31.49 9.69 18.87
N ASP A 306 -30.78 9.59 19.99
CA ASP A 306 -30.99 10.45 21.15
C ASP A 306 -30.05 11.68 21.10
N MET A 307 -28.90 11.55 20.43
CA MET A 307 -27.85 12.57 20.42
C MET A 307 -26.85 12.37 19.27
N SER A 308 -26.76 13.38 18.40
CA SER A 308 -25.71 13.48 17.38
C SER A 308 -24.32 13.67 17.98
N TRP A 309 -23.27 13.39 17.21
CA TRP A 309 -21.89 13.69 17.57
C TRP A 309 -21.66 15.17 17.82
N LYS A 310 -22.30 16.05 17.03
CA LYS A 310 -22.25 17.49 17.26
C LYS A 310 -22.79 17.86 18.64
N THR A 311 -23.98 17.37 18.97
CA THR A 311 -24.65 17.62 20.26
C THR A 311 -23.82 17.05 21.43
N PHE A 312 -23.23 15.86 21.27
CA PHE A 312 -22.30 15.29 22.25
C PHE A 312 -21.11 16.22 22.52
N ARG A 313 -20.47 16.76 21.47
CA ARG A 313 -19.34 17.69 21.64
C ARG A 313 -19.76 19.02 22.26
N GLU A 314 -20.85 19.63 21.80
CA GLU A 314 -21.27 20.96 22.25
C GLU A 314 -21.87 20.95 23.67
N GLU A 315 -22.70 19.95 23.99
CA GLU A 315 -23.45 19.89 25.27
C GLU A 315 -22.85 18.98 26.33
N VAL A 316 -22.14 17.90 25.95
CA VAL A 316 -21.58 16.95 26.92
C VAL A 316 -20.11 17.28 27.18
N VAL A 317 -19.29 17.41 26.14
CA VAL A 317 -17.87 17.79 26.32
C VAL A 317 -17.73 19.29 26.60
N GLY A 318 -18.36 20.13 25.78
CA GLY A 318 -18.27 21.59 25.83
C GLY A 318 -17.18 22.17 24.91
N ASN A 319 -17.27 23.46 24.60
CA ASN A 319 -16.31 24.18 23.75
C ASN A 319 -14.87 24.09 24.29
N THR A 320 -13.89 24.16 23.37
CA THR A 320 -12.46 24.03 23.69
C THR A 320 -11.96 25.07 24.69
N ASP A 321 -12.52 26.29 24.65
CA ASP A 321 -12.37 27.28 25.72
C ASP A 321 -13.44 27.06 26.80
N PRO A 322 -13.07 26.62 28.02
CA PRO A 322 -14.03 26.36 29.09
C PRO A 322 -14.85 27.58 29.52
N ALA A 323 -14.33 28.81 29.32
CA ALA A 323 -15.05 30.04 29.64
C ALA A 323 -16.24 30.31 28.69
N THR A 324 -16.26 29.66 27.52
CA THR A 324 -17.36 29.73 26.54
C THR A 324 -18.09 28.39 26.36
N ALA A 325 -17.76 27.38 27.17
CA ALA A 325 -18.43 26.09 27.14
C ALA A 325 -19.85 26.17 27.74
N ALA A 326 -20.77 25.35 27.24
CA ALA A 326 -22.11 25.26 27.80
C ALA A 326 -22.05 24.92 29.30
N GLU A 327 -22.78 25.65 30.14
CA GLU A 327 -22.65 25.57 31.61
C GLU A 327 -22.83 24.15 32.19
N LYS A 328 -23.64 23.31 31.53
CA LYS A 328 -23.91 21.93 31.92
C LYS A 328 -23.05 20.88 31.20
N SER A 329 -22.08 21.30 30.39
CA SER A 329 -21.08 20.41 29.79
C SER A 329 -19.95 20.12 30.80
N LEU A 330 -19.15 19.07 30.55
CA LEU A 330 -17.98 18.74 31.36
C LEU A 330 -17.03 19.94 31.49
N ARG A 331 -16.68 20.60 30.39
CA ARG A 331 -15.78 21.77 30.44
C ARG A 331 -16.41 22.95 31.19
N GLY A 332 -17.70 23.20 31.03
CA GLY A 332 -18.41 24.25 31.78
C GLY A 332 -18.48 23.98 33.29
N ILE A 333 -18.80 22.75 33.69
CA ILE A 333 -18.85 22.33 35.10
C ILE A 333 -17.45 22.39 35.71
N PHE A 334 -16.43 21.86 35.03
CA PHE A 334 -15.05 21.88 35.51
C PHE A 334 -14.51 23.31 35.59
N TYR A 335 -14.92 24.22 34.71
CA TYR A 335 -14.56 25.64 34.79
C TYR A 335 -15.12 26.35 36.01
N LYS A 336 -16.37 26.03 36.41
CA LYS A 336 -17.04 26.64 37.57
C LYS A 336 -16.62 26.00 38.91
N SER A 337 -16.58 24.67 38.99
CA SER A 337 -16.32 23.91 40.22
C SER A 337 -14.87 23.39 40.34
N TRP A 338 -13.90 23.97 39.61
CA TRP A 338 -12.51 23.50 39.57
C TRP A 338 -11.90 23.23 40.96
N ALA A 339 -12.08 24.16 41.90
CA ALA A 339 -11.53 24.05 43.26
C ALA A 339 -12.20 22.94 44.09
N GLU A 340 -13.52 22.74 43.93
CA GLU A 340 -14.29 21.67 44.59
C GLU A 340 -13.92 20.29 44.02
N LEU A 341 -13.60 20.25 42.72
CA LEU A 341 -13.11 19.08 42.01
C LEU A 341 -11.61 18.82 42.27
N GLY A 342 -10.91 19.69 43.00
CA GLY A 342 -9.51 19.54 43.37
C GLY A 342 -8.50 19.80 42.25
N LEU A 343 -8.87 20.59 41.24
CA LEU A 343 -7.93 21.05 40.20
C LEU A 343 -6.96 22.10 40.79
N PRO A 344 -5.71 22.19 40.28
CA PRO A 344 -4.72 23.15 40.78
C PRO A 344 -4.99 24.60 40.33
N SER A 345 -5.75 24.76 39.24
CA SER A 345 -6.01 26.01 38.52
C SER A 345 -7.43 25.99 37.96
N GLN A 346 -7.96 27.17 37.62
CA GLN A 346 -9.18 27.25 36.81
C GLN A 346 -8.86 26.83 35.36
N PRO A 347 -9.62 25.90 34.74
CA PRO A 347 -9.43 25.49 33.35
C PRO A 347 -9.40 26.64 32.35
N HIS A 348 -8.53 26.53 31.35
CA HIS A 348 -8.42 27.46 30.22
C HIS A 348 -8.13 26.66 28.93
N VAL A 349 -7.96 27.33 27.78
CA VAL A 349 -7.81 26.69 26.45
C VAL A 349 -6.73 25.59 26.41
N GLY A 350 -5.59 25.78 27.08
CA GLY A 350 -4.54 24.74 27.18
C GLY A 350 -4.92 23.61 28.12
N GLU A 351 -5.38 23.97 29.32
CA GLU A 351 -5.75 23.06 30.41
C GLU A 351 -7.28 22.86 30.54
N ASN A 352 -7.95 22.55 29.43
CA ASN A 352 -9.42 22.46 29.38
C ASN A 352 -10.06 21.19 29.99
N ALA A 353 -9.38 20.57 30.97
CA ALA A 353 -9.75 19.40 31.78
C ALA A 353 -10.09 18.09 31.07
N VAL A 354 -10.92 18.10 30.05
CA VAL A 354 -11.47 16.91 29.38
C VAL A 354 -11.15 16.93 27.89
N HIS A 355 -10.63 15.81 27.40
CA HIS A 355 -10.61 15.45 25.99
C HIS A 355 -11.80 14.54 25.64
N GLY A 356 -12.30 14.66 24.42
CA GLY A 356 -13.31 13.76 23.86
C GLY A 356 -13.26 13.77 22.33
N SER A 357 -13.42 12.60 21.73
CA SER A 357 -13.36 12.41 20.27
C SER A 357 -14.36 13.32 19.55
N ALA A 358 -14.00 13.85 18.37
CA ALA A 358 -14.89 14.71 17.60
C ALA A 358 -15.76 13.97 16.56
N SER A 359 -15.51 12.68 16.33
CA SER A 359 -16.20 11.85 15.35
C SER A 359 -16.07 10.36 15.69
N PRO A 360 -16.89 9.48 15.07
CA PRO A 360 -16.73 8.02 15.18
C PRO A 360 -15.34 7.54 14.74
N PHE A 361 -14.78 8.13 13.68
CA PHE A 361 -13.45 7.78 13.17
C PHE A 361 -12.35 8.20 14.15
N GLU A 362 -12.45 9.38 14.75
CA GLU A 362 -11.54 9.79 15.82
C GLU A 362 -11.64 8.87 17.03
N ALA A 363 -12.85 8.49 17.45
CA ALA A 363 -13.02 7.57 18.57
C ALA A 363 -12.37 6.21 18.28
N LEU A 364 -12.51 5.68 17.05
CA LEU A 364 -11.79 4.49 16.60
C LEU A 364 -10.26 4.69 16.67
N ALA A 365 -9.75 5.78 16.10
CA ALA A 365 -8.33 6.10 16.09
C ALA A 365 -7.75 6.25 17.51
N GLU A 366 -8.49 6.85 18.43
CA GLU A 366 -8.11 7.08 19.82
C GLU A 366 -8.14 5.79 20.65
N LYS A 367 -9.22 4.99 20.54
CA LYS A 367 -9.27 3.65 21.14
C LYS A 367 -8.09 2.79 20.67
N TRP A 368 -7.76 2.82 19.38
CA TRP A 368 -6.60 2.10 18.84
C TRP A 368 -5.26 2.65 19.35
N ASN A 369 -5.06 3.97 19.32
CA ASN A 369 -3.78 4.58 19.70
C ASN A 369 -3.52 4.50 21.21
N TRP A 370 -4.48 4.89 22.05
CA TRP A 370 -4.33 4.92 23.51
C TRP A 370 -4.44 3.53 24.14
N LEU A 371 -5.38 2.68 23.68
CA LEU A 371 -5.70 1.42 24.36
C LEU A 371 -5.12 0.19 23.66
N GLY A 372 -4.53 0.36 22.47
CA GLY A 372 -4.12 -0.77 21.64
C GLY A 372 -5.30 -1.60 21.13
N ALA A 373 -6.52 -1.06 21.18
CA ALA A 373 -7.73 -1.75 20.74
C ALA A 373 -7.62 -2.14 19.25
N ASP A 374 -8.08 -3.34 18.92
CA ASP A 374 -8.14 -3.80 17.55
C ASP A 374 -9.30 -3.13 16.80
N TYR A 375 -8.96 -2.48 15.67
CA TYR A 375 -9.92 -1.77 14.84
C TYR A 375 -10.85 -2.74 14.08
N GLU A 376 -10.45 -4.00 13.86
CA GLU A 376 -11.30 -4.97 13.16
C GLU A 376 -12.46 -5.41 14.07
N SER A 377 -12.22 -5.49 15.39
CA SER A 377 -13.20 -5.78 16.43
C SER A 377 -14.06 -4.58 16.90
N ASP A 378 -13.71 -3.35 16.50
CA ASP A 378 -14.45 -2.16 16.92
C ASP A 378 -15.69 -1.96 16.03
N PRO A 379 -16.89 -1.68 16.58
CA PRO A 379 -18.11 -1.59 15.77
C PRO A 379 -18.00 -0.63 14.58
N PHE A 380 -17.40 0.55 14.76
CA PHE A 380 -17.21 1.49 13.65
C PHE A 380 -16.12 1.03 12.68
N GLY A 381 -15.09 0.34 13.17
CA GLY A 381 -13.99 -0.19 12.37
C GLY A 381 -14.40 -1.37 11.47
N SER A 382 -15.22 -2.29 11.97
CA SER A 382 -15.82 -3.36 11.15
C SER A 382 -16.66 -2.76 10.02
N LEU A 383 -17.47 -1.74 10.32
CA LEU A 383 -18.35 -1.09 9.35
C LEU A 383 -17.59 -0.28 8.29
N LEU A 384 -16.43 0.30 8.61
CA LEU A 384 -15.52 0.87 7.60
C LEU A 384 -15.04 -0.20 6.60
N LEU A 385 -14.64 -1.37 7.09
CA LEU A 385 -14.19 -2.48 6.24
C LEU A 385 -15.33 -2.99 5.35
N GLU A 386 -16.54 -3.12 5.88
CA GLU A 386 -17.74 -3.49 5.12
C GLU A 386 -18.10 -2.47 4.02
N ARG A 387 -17.85 -1.17 4.26
CA ARG A 387 -17.99 -0.09 3.25
C ARG A 387 -16.80 -0.01 2.27
N GLY A 388 -15.89 -0.98 2.28
CA GLY A 388 -14.76 -1.05 1.34
C GLY A 388 -13.59 -0.14 1.69
N VAL A 389 -13.56 0.45 2.88
CA VAL A 389 -12.42 1.24 3.36
C VAL A 389 -11.29 0.29 3.71
N THR A 390 -10.14 0.42 3.06
CA THR A 390 -9.03 -0.54 3.26
C THR A 390 -8.32 -0.33 4.60
N SER A 391 -7.81 -1.40 5.21
CA SER A 391 -7.03 -1.32 6.47
C SER A 391 -5.79 -0.40 6.37
N ASP A 392 -5.20 -0.25 5.17
CA ASP A 392 -4.13 0.75 4.93
C ASP A 392 -4.65 2.19 5.03
N SER A 393 -5.88 2.45 4.59
CA SER A 393 -6.54 3.74 4.73
C SER A 393 -6.81 4.05 6.19
N ILE A 394 -7.51 3.17 6.92
CA ILE A 394 -7.78 3.31 8.37
C ILE A 394 -6.46 3.52 9.15
N GLY A 395 -5.44 2.69 8.88
CA GLY A 395 -4.14 2.74 9.54
C GLY A 395 -3.26 3.95 9.20
N ARG A 396 -3.48 4.61 8.05
CA ARG A 396 -2.88 5.93 7.74
C ARG A 396 -3.67 7.06 8.39
N TRP A 397 -4.98 7.06 8.19
CA TRP A 397 -5.88 8.12 8.61
C TRP A 397 -5.91 8.35 10.13
N LYS A 398 -5.64 7.33 10.95
CA LYS A 398 -5.50 7.46 12.41
C LYS A 398 -4.37 8.40 12.90
N ARG A 399 -3.52 8.87 11.99
CA ARG A 399 -2.48 9.89 12.24
C ARG A 399 -2.91 11.31 11.83
N ASN A 400 -4.17 11.47 11.43
CA ASN A 400 -4.72 12.72 10.90
C ASN A 400 -3.91 13.33 9.71
N PRO A 401 -3.65 12.58 8.63
CA PRO A 401 -3.00 13.12 7.43
C PRO A 401 -3.93 14.11 6.72
N VAL A 402 -3.35 15.00 5.91
CA VAL A 402 -4.11 15.80 4.94
C VAL A 402 -4.51 14.90 3.77
N VAL A 403 -5.78 14.92 3.43
CA VAL A 403 -6.41 14.12 2.37
C VAL A 403 -7.22 15.03 1.45
N LYS A 404 -7.51 14.55 0.23
CA LYS A 404 -8.30 15.29 -0.75
C LYS A 404 -9.62 14.58 -1.05
N LEU A 405 -10.74 15.25 -0.77
CA LEU A 405 -12.10 14.80 -1.10
C LEU A 405 -12.87 15.95 -1.75
N ASP A 406 -13.62 15.66 -2.82
CA ASP A 406 -14.43 16.62 -3.57
C ASP A 406 -13.71 17.94 -3.92
N GLY A 407 -12.43 17.81 -4.29
CA GLY A 407 -11.54 18.92 -4.66
C GLY A 407 -10.90 19.67 -3.49
N ARG A 408 -11.32 19.44 -2.24
CA ARG A 408 -10.81 20.11 -1.03
C ARG A 408 -9.73 19.29 -0.34
N SER A 409 -8.67 19.95 0.10
CA SER A 409 -7.59 19.34 0.90
C SER A 409 -7.74 19.74 2.37
N GLN A 410 -7.89 18.78 3.28
CA GLN A 410 -8.02 19.01 4.72
C GLN A 410 -7.58 17.77 5.52
N ALA A 411 -7.34 17.92 6.82
CA ALA A 411 -6.96 16.78 7.67
C ALA A 411 -8.16 15.82 7.85
N VAL A 412 -7.92 14.51 7.96
CA VAL A 412 -9.00 13.50 8.08
C VAL A 412 -9.92 13.76 9.28
N PHE A 413 -9.37 14.19 10.41
CA PHE A 413 -10.16 14.49 11.61
C PHE A 413 -11.04 15.72 11.38
N ASP A 414 -10.48 16.78 10.79
CA ASP A 414 -11.24 17.97 10.36
C ASP A 414 -12.31 17.64 9.30
N LEU A 415 -12.10 16.60 8.48
CA LEU A 415 -13.05 16.11 7.48
C LEU A 415 -14.24 15.38 8.10
N PHE A 416 -14.03 14.65 9.20
CA PHE A 416 -15.08 13.88 9.87
C PHE A 416 -15.63 14.57 11.13
N GLU A 417 -15.11 15.74 11.50
CA GLU A 417 -15.51 16.48 12.70
C GLU A 417 -17.03 16.73 12.74
N ASN A 418 -17.66 16.37 13.86
CA ASN A 418 -19.12 16.47 14.09
C ASN A 418 -20.00 15.58 13.17
N MET A 419 -19.42 14.75 12.30
CA MET A 419 -20.21 13.84 11.46
C MET A 419 -20.77 12.68 12.28
N ASP A 420 -22.07 12.45 12.15
CA ASP A 420 -22.69 11.18 12.56
C ASP A 420 -22.22 10.03 11.67
N ALA A 421 -22.36 8.80 12.18
CA ALA A 421 -21.61 7.66 11.66
C ALA A 421 -21.88 7.30 10.20
N GLU A 422 -23.12 7.43 9.71
CA GLU A 422 -23.43 7.16 8.30
C GLU A 422 -22.72 8.16 7.36
N CYS A 423 -22.75 9.45 7.68
CA CYS A 423 -22.05 10.49 6.91
C CYS A 423 -20.52 10.29 6.96
N CYS A 424 -20.00 9.90 8.13
CA CYS A 424 -18.59 9.54 8.29
C CYS A 424 -18.21 8.32 7.43
N LEU A 425 -19.04 7.28 7.39
CA LEU A 425 -18.86 6.10 6.54
C LEU A 425 -18.91 6.43 5.05
N GLU A 426 -19.89 7.21 4.60
CA GLU A 426 -20.02 7.60 3.20
C GLU A 426 -18.76 8.33 2.70
N ASN A 427 -18.29 9.30 3.48
CA ASN A 427 -17.12 10.10 3.10
C ASN A 427 -15.82 9.29 3.23
N ALA A 428 -15.73 8.37 4.21
CA ALA A 428 -14.65 7.40 4.29
C ALA A 428 -14.63 6.45 3.06
N GLY A 429 -15.80 5.93 2.65
CA GLY A 429 -15.92 5.08 1.45
C GLY A 429 -15.46 5.80 0.18
N LYS A 430 -15.98 7.01 -0.07
CA LYS A 430 -15.55 7.87 -1.20
C LYS A 430 -14.05 8.14 -1.15
N LEU A 431 -13.51 8.49 0.01
CA LEU A 431 -12.09 8.79 0.17
C LEU A 431 -11.20 7.56 -0.07
N SER A 432 -11.56 6.39 0.46
CA SER A 432 -10.79 5.15 0.23
C SER A 432 -10.89 4.65 -1.22
N ALA A 433 -12.01 4.91 -1.91
CA ALA A 433 -12.15 4.63 -3.34
C ALA A 433 -11.26 5.56 -4.19
N ASN A 434 -11.21 6.85 -3.87
CA ASN A 434 -10.30 7.81 -4.52
C ASN A 434 -8.82 7.48 -4.29
N GLU A 435 -8.49 6.84 -3.16
CA GLU A 435 -7.15 6.33 -2.84
C GLU A 435 -6.82 4.97 -3.52
N GLN A 436 -7.69 4.43 -4.37
CA GLN A 436 -7.50 3.16 -5.09
C GLN A 436 -7.45 3.38 -6.60
N LEU A 437 -6.59 2.60 -7.27
CA LEU A 437 -6.52 2.56 -8.73
C LEU A 437 -7.78 1.90 -9.30
N GLN A 438 -8.62 2.72 -9.92
CA GLN A 438 -9.82 2.28 -10.63
C GLN A 438 -9.47 1.55 -11.93
N GLU A 439 -8.37 1.94 -12.59
CA GLU A 439 -7.87 1.32 -13.82
C GLU A 439 -6.56 0.57 -13.58
N ASN A 440 -6.47 -0.65 -14.08
CA ASN A 440 -5.21 -1.38 -14.21
C ASN A 440 -4.50 -0.96 -15.50
N HIS A 441 -3.17 -0.80 -15.46
CA HIS A 441 -2.36 -0.42 -16.63
C HIS A 441 -1.28 -1.49 -16.89
N GLY A 442 -1.45 -2.27 -17.96
CA GLY A 442 -0.54 -3.35 -18.35
C GLY A 442 0.37 -3.04 -19.53
N PHE A 443 1.42 -3.86 -19.67
CA PHE A 443 2.27 -3.91 -20.85
C PHE A 443 2.14 -5.30 -21.50
N LEU A 444 1.95 -5.32 -22.81
CA LEU A 444 1.94 -6.53 -23.63
C LEU A 444 2.95 -6.40 -24.76
N MET A 445 3.53 -7.51 -25.22
CA MET A 445 4.50 -7.51 -26.31
C MET A 445 4.41 -8.78 -27.15
N LEU A 446 4.21 -8.62 -28.46
CA LEU A 446 4.43 -9.68 -29.44
C LEU A 446 5.94 -9.92 -29.58
N LYS A 447 6.36 -11.16 -29.32
CA LYS A 447 7.73 -11.63 -29.52
C LYS A 447 8.07 -11.64 -31.03
N PRO A 448 9.38 -11.60 -31.40
CA PRO A 448 9.78 -11.36 -32.79
C PRO A 448 9.20 -12.34 -33.81
N HIS A 449 9.14 -13.64 -33.48
CA HIS A 449 8.60 -14.70 -34.34
C HIS A 449 7.07 -14.63 -34.54
N ALA A 450 6.36 -13.94 -33.64
CA ALA A 450 4.92 -13.76 -33.68
C ALA A 450 4.50 -12.37 -34.13
N ASN A 451 5.45 -11.47 -34.45
CA ASN A 451 5.18 -10.08 -34.80
C ASN A 451 4.71 -9.89 -36.26
N THR A 452 3.53 -10.44 -36.59
CA THR A 452 2.91 -10.30 -37.91
C THR A 452 1.72 -9.33 -37.87
N ALA A 453 1.29 -8.82 -39.03
CA ALA A 453 0.11 -7.95 -39.11
C ALA A 453 -1.17 -8.68 -38.66
N ALA A 454 -1.28 -9.98 -38.94
CA ALA A 454 -2.38 -10.83 -38.50
C ALA A 454 -2.37 -10.99 -36.97
N SER A 455 -1.21 -11.27 -36.36
CA SER A 455 -1.04 -11.34 -34.91
C SER A 455 -1.39 -10.03 -34.20
N ARG A 456 -0.92 -8.88 -34.71
CA ARG A 456 -1.27 -7.54 -34.18
C ARG A 456 -2.78 -7.30 -34.22
N THR A 457 -3.45 -7.76 -35.27
CA THR A 457 -4.91 -7.63 -35.45
C THR A 457 -5.67 -8.56 -34.51
N CYS A 458 -5.31 -9.84 -34.45
CA CYS A 458 -5.88 -10.84 -33.56
C CYS A 458 -5.78 -10.44 -32.09
N LEU A 459 -4.62 -9.92 -31.67
CA LEU A 459 -4.39 -9.46 -30.31
C LEU A 459 -5.35 -8.30 -29.97
N LYS A 460 -5.42 -7.26 -30.81
CA LYS A 460 -6.31 -6.11 -30.59
C LYS A 460 -7.79 -6.50 -30.59
N GLN A 461 -8.21 -7.45 -31.42
CA GLN A 461 -9.57 -7.99 -31.41
C GLN A 461 -9.90 -8.68 -30.08
N LEU A 462 -9.01 -9.53 -29.55
CA LEU A 462 -9.25 -10.17 -28.25
C LEU A 462 -9.30 -9.16 -27.10
N LEU A 463 -8.39 -8.18 -27.08
CA LEU A 463 -8.40 -7.13 -26.05
C LEU A 463 -9.73 -6.37 -26.06
N SER A 464 -10.21 -5.96 -27.24
CA SER A 464 -11.51 -5.29 -27.38
C SER A 464 -12.68 -6.16 -26.93
N GLN A 465 -12.68 -7.47 -27.24
CA GLN A 465 -13.70 -8.43 -26.76
C GLN A 465 -13.68 -8.64 -25.24
N LYS A 466 -12.53 -8.43 -24.60
CA LYS A 466 -12.32 -8.51 -23.14
C LYS A 466 -12.46 -7.15 -22.43
N HIS A 467 -12.96 -6.12 -23.12
CA HIS A 467 -13.09 -4.74 -22.62
C HIS A 467 -11.76 -4.09 -22.17
N ILE A 468 -10.65 -4.52 -22.76
CA ILE A 468 -9.31 -3.98 -22.52
C ILE A 468 -9.00 -2.95 -23.61
N GLN A 469 -8.77 -1.71 -23.22
CA GLN A 469 -8.40 -0.63 -24.13
C GLN A 469 -6.89 -0.66 -24.41
N VAL A 470 -6.50 -0.58 -25.68
CA VAL A 470 -5.14 -0.20 -26.08
C VAL A 470 -5.01 1.32 -25.94
N ILE A 471 -4.08 1.78 -25.11
CA ILE A 471 -3.76 3.20 -24.94
C ILE A 471 -2.81 3.65 -26.05
N GLU A 472 -1.79 2.84 -26.30
CA GLU A 472 -0.67 3.14 -27.17
C GLU A 472 -0.04 1.83 -27.64
N GLU A 473 0.45 1.78 -28.87
CA GLU A 473 1.17 0.62 -29.43
C GLU A 473 2.34 1.10 -30.29
N GLY A 474 3.36 0.26 -30.45
CA GLY A 474 4.52 0.63 -31.25
C GLY A 474 5.49 -0.52 -31.52
N GLU A 475 6.51 -0.22 -32.31
CA GLU A 475 7.57 -1.15 -32.71
C GLU A 475 8.87 -0.83 -31.99
N ILE A 476 9.64 -1.85 -31.61
CA ILE A 476 11.04 -1.71 -31.20
C ILE A 476 11.86 -2.72 -32.01
N THR A 477 12.83 -2.21 -32.75
CA THR A 477 13.64 -3.02 -33.69
C THR A 477 14.75 -3.79 -32.97
N ALA A 478 15.22 -4.89 -33.55
CA ALA A 478 16.37 -5.64 -33.02
C ALA A 478 17.65 -4.80 -32.86
N THR A 479 17.80 -3.73 -33.66
CA THR A 479 18.89 -2.76 -33.51
C THR A 479 18.76 -1.99 -32.20
N GLU A 480 17.57 -1.42 -31.94
CA GLU A 480 17.30 -0.68 -30.71
C GLU A 480 17.35 -1.59 -29.46
N ILE A 481 16.82 -2.82 -29.55
CA ILE A 481 16.94 -3.83 -28.47
C ILE A 481 18.41 -4.09 -28.12
N ARG A 482 19.28 -4.18 -29.13
CA ARG A 482 20.72 -4.41 -28.95
C ARG A 482 21.42 -3.21 -28.31
N GLU A 483 21.16 -2.01 -28.84
CA GLU A 483 21.78 -0.76 -28.39
C GLU A 483 21.39 -0.40 -26.95
N ARG A 484 20.12 -0.60 -26.59
CA ARG A 484 19.59 -0.33 -25.25
C ARG A 484 19.67 -1.53 -24.29
N GLY A 485 20.10 -2.70 -24.77
CA GLY A 485 20.22 -3.94 -23.97
C GLY A 485 18.89 -4.48 -23.42
N LEU A 486 17.76 -4.17 -24.06
CA LEU A 486 16.42 -4.31 -23.47
C LEU A 486 16.07 -5.74 -23.06
N ILE A 487 16.49 -6.73 -23.86
CA ILE A 487 16.18 -8.13 -23.58
C ILE A 487 16.97 -8.67 -22.38
N ASP A 488 18.19 -8.20 -22.18
CA ASP A 488 19.04 -8.55 -21.04
C ASP A 488 18.53 -7.87 -19.76
N ILE A 489 18.07 -6.62 -19.87
CA ILE A 489 17.40 -5.89 -18.78
C ILE A 489 16.09 -6.57 -18.37
N HIS A 490 15.27 -6.98 -19.33
CA HIS A 490 13.96 -7.60 -19.10
C HIS A 490 14.08 -8.95 -18.37
N TYR A 491 15.04 -9.79 -18.75
CA TYR A 491 15.30 -11.06 -18.07
C TYR A 491 16.22 -10.95 -16.85
N GLY A 492 16.82 -9.79 -16.60
CA GLY A 492 17.52 -9.42 -15.37
C GLY A 492 18.48 -10.50 -14.86
N SER A 493 18.21 -11.04 -13.67
CA SER A 493 19.08 -12.03 -13.03
C SER A 493 19.26 -13.36 -13.78
N VAL A 494 18.42 -13.66 -14.78
CA VAL A 494 18.58 -14.82 -15.69
C VAL A 494 19.67 -14.53 -16.72
N ALA A 495 19.64 -13.33 -17.30
CA ALA A 495 20.63 -12.84 -18.25
C ALA A 495 21.99 -12.66 -17.58
N GLU A 496 22.01 -12.08 -16.38
CA GLU A 496 23.22 -11.89 -15.57
C GLU A 496 23.95 -13.23 -15.31
N LYS A 497 23.21 -14.29 -14.94
CA LYS A 497 23.77 -15.65 -14.74
C LYS A 497 24.20 -16.33 -16.03
N ALA A 498 23.58 -16.01 -17.16
CA ALA A 498 23.90 -16.61 -18.46
C ALA A 498 25.09 -15.92 -19.15
N LEU A 499 25.33 -14.64 -18.87
CA LEU A 499 26.26 -13.79 -19.62
C LEU A 499 27.44 -13.21 -18.82
N GLN A 500 27.31 -13.03 -17.50
CA GLN A 500 28.23 -12.18 -16.72
C GLN A 500 28.75 -12.83 -15.44
N GLN A 501 27.88 -13.42 -14.61
CA GLN A 501 28.30 -14.01 -13.33
C GLN A 501 29.22 -15.21 -13.56
N GLN A 502 30.31 -15.25 -12.80
CA GLN A 502 31.17 -16.42 -12.70
C GLN A 502 30.47 -17.50 -11.87
N PRO A 503 30.53 -18.80 -12.25
CA PRO A 503 29.88 -19.86 -11.49
C PRO A 503 30.27 -19.94 -10.01
N SER A 504 31.51 -19.57 -9.67
CA SER A 504 32.00 -19.49 -8.28
C SER A 504 31.31 -18.43 -7.42
N ASP A 505 30.74 -17.40 -8.05
CA ASP A 505 30.07 -16.27 -7.38
C ASP A 505 28.56 -16.49 -7.27
N MET A 506 28.02 -17.55 -7.90
CA MET A 506 26.59 -17.87 -7.87
C MET A 506 26.20 -18.58 -6.57
N HIS A 507 25.24 -18.02 -5.85
CA HIS A 507 24.66 -18.70 -4.69
C HIS A 507 23.68 -19.79 -5.12
N VAL A 508 24.09 -21.06 -4.99
CA VAL A 508 23.23 -22.24 -5.16
C VAL A 508 22.65 -22.64 -3.77
N PRO A 509 21.34 -22.89 -3.64
CA PRO A 509 20.77 -23.45 -2.41
C PRO A 509 21.30 -24.84 -2.09
N ILE A 510 21.44 -25.19 -0.81
CA ILE A 510 21.97 -26.50 -0.35
C ILE A 510 21.15 -27.67 -0.90
N GLU A 511 19.84 -27.48 -1.02
CA GLU A 511 18.91 -28.45 -1.62
C GLU A 511 19.22 -28.67 -3.11
N ALA A 512 19.52 -27.60 -3.84
CA ALA A 512 19.86 -27.63 -5.25
C ALA A 512 21.27 -28.21 -5.52
N GLU A 513 22.22 -28.04 -4.60
CA GLU A 513 23.52 -28.74 -4.65
C GLU A 513 23.37 -30.25 -4.51
N LYS A 514 22.43 -30.73 -3.67
CA LYS A 514 22.10 -32.16 -3.57
C LYS A 514 21.43 -32.68 -4.84
N GLU A 515 20.44 -31.96 -5.37
CA GLU A 515 19.81 -32.32 -6.65
C GLU A 515 20.84 -32.36 -7.80
N PHE A 516 21.84 -31.47 -7.79
CA PHE A 516 22.97 -31.51 -8.72
C PHE A 516 23.80 -32.79 -8.57
N GLU A 517 24.19 -33.15 -7.34
CA GLU A 517 24.98 -34.35 -7.07
C GLU A 517 24.22 -35.64 -7.43
N GLU A 518 22.93 -35.73 -7.09
CA GLU A 518 22.05 -36.83 -7.46
C GLU A 518 21.88 -36.97 -8.98
N CYS A 519 21.71 -35.84 -9.69
CA CYS A 519 21.51 -35.84 -11.15
C CYS A 519 22.79 -36.15 -11.94
N PHE A 520 23.96 -35.76 -11.45
CA PHE A 520 25.21 -35.79 -12.23
C PHE A 520 26.32 -36.69 -11.67
N GLY A 521 26.16 -37.23 -10.46
CA GLY A 521 27.15 -38.08 -9.80
C GLY A 521 28.44 -37.34 -9.41
N MET A 522 28.35 -36.03 -9.16
CA MET A 522 29.47 -35.15 -8.85
C MET A 522 29.00 -34.01 -7.95
N SER A 523 29.72 -33.73 -6.87
CA SER A 523 29.41 -32.58 -6.00
C SER A 523 29.58 -31.26 -6.77
N TRP A 524 28.79 -30.24 -6.40
CA TRP A 524 28.92 -28.90 -6.97
C TRP A 524 30.32 -28.30 -6.73
N GLU A 525 30.89 -28.54 -5.54
CA GLU A 525 32.24 -28.08 -5.18
C GLU A 525 33.32 -28.71 -6.08
N ASP A 526 33.21 -30.01 -6.40
CA ASP A 526 34.18 -30.68 -7.28
C ASP A 526 34.01 -30.29 -8.75
N ALA A 527 32.78 -30.01 -9.21
CA ALA A 527 32.54 -29.46 -10.54
C ALA A 527 33.21 -28.08 -10.71
N LEU A 528 33.15 -27.22 -9.69
CA LEU A 528 33.84 -25.94 -9.65
C LEU A 528 35.37 -26.11 -9.59
N LYS A 529 35.90 -26.97 -8.71
CA LYS A 529 37.35 -27.25 -8.61
C LYS A 529 37.97 -27.78 -9.91
N GLN A 530 37.19 -28.50 -10.72
CA GLN A 530 37.62 -29.06 -11.99
C GLN A 530 37.45 -28.09 -13.18
N ASP A 531 37.01 -26.83 -12.95
CA ASP A 531 36.67 -25.86 -14.01
C ASP A 531 35.66 -26.41 -15.04
N ARG A 532 34.71 -27.25 -14.57
CA ARG A 532 33.69 -27.88 -15.42
C ARG A 532 32.38 -27.11 -15.46
N VAL A 533 32.19 -26.11 -14.59
CA VAL A 533 31.01 -25.24 -14.61
C VAL A 533 31.31 -23.95 -15.37
N CYS A 534 30.37 -23.49 -16.17
CA CYS A 534 30.46 -22.23 -16.92
C CYS A 534 29.09 -21.59 -17.14
N ASN A 535 29.05 -20.29 -17.40
CA ASN A 535 27.82 -19.63 -17.88
C ASN A 535 27.58 -19.91 -19.37
N ALA A 536 26.40 -19.55 -19.90
CA ALA A 536 26.04 -19.86 -21.28
C ALA A 536 26.95 -19.17 -22.32
N ALA A 537 27.44 -17.96 -22.06
CA ALA A 537 28.38 -17.25 -22.94
C ALA A 537 29.77 -17.92 -22.98
N GLU A 538 30.26 -18.38 -21.83
CA GLU A 538 31.47 -19.20 -21.72
C GLU A 538 31.29 -20.56 -22.40
N ALA A 539 30.16 -21.25 -22.18
CA ALA A 539 29.87 -22.53 -22.81
C ALA A 539 29.88 -22.43 -24.34
N GLN A 540 29.25 -21.38 -24.89
CA GLN A 540 29.27 -21.09 -26.33
C GLN A 540 30.72 -20.93 -26.84
N SER A 541 31.58 -20.26 -26.06
CA SER A 541 32.99 -20.04 -26.39
C SER A 541 33.84 -21.31 -26.26
N ARG A 542 33.62 -22.13 -25.22
CA ARG A 542 34.34 -23.39 -24.95
C ARG A 542 34.00 -24.49 -25.95
N LEU A 543 32.72 -24.63 -26.31
CA LEU A 543 32.22 -25.65 -27.26
C LEU A 543 32.38 -25.24 -28.73
N GLY A 544 32.62 -23.94 -29.01
CA GLY A 544 32.68 -23.40 -30.37
C GLY A 544 31.33 -23.41 -31.09
N TRP A 545 30.23 -23.56 -30.36
CA TRP A 545 28.87 -23.62 -30.89
C TRP A 545 28.31 -22.21 -31.14
N THR A 546 27.33 -22.12 -32.04
CA THR A 546 26.46 -20.95 -32.15
C THR A 546 25.42 -20.92 -31.01
N SER A 547 24.81 -19.76 -30.79
CA SER A 547 23.72 -19.62 -29.81
C SER A 547 22.54 -20.56 -30.09
N GLN A 548 22.27 -20.87 -31.37
CA GLN A 548 21.20 -21.79 -31.78
C GLN A 548 21.57 -23.25 -31.52
N GLU A 549 22.81 -23.66 -31.77
CA GLU A 549 23.29 -25.01 -31.45
C GLU A 549 23.24 -25.24 -29.94
N LEU A 550 23.72 -24.30 -29.13
CA LEU A 550 23.65 -24.39 -27.66
C LEU A 550 22.21 -24.58 -27.15
N GLY A 551 21.25 -23.82 -27.68
CA GLY A 551 19.83 -23.99 -27.36
C GLY A 551 19.28 -25.34 -27.81
N THR A 552 19.60 -25.76 -29.03
CA THR A 552 19.14 -27.03 -29.61
C THR A 552 19.62 -28.23 -28.78
N HIS A 553 20.90 -28.24 -28.37
CA HIS A 553 21.43 -29.26 -27.47
C HIS A 553 20.80 -29.18 -26.06
N TRP A 554 20.61 -27.98 -25.51
CA TRP A 554 19.96 -27.77 -24.20
C TRP A 554 18.51 -28.29 -24.13
N ASP A 555 17.76 -28.17 -25.22
CA ASP A 555 16.36 -28.61 -25.28
C ASP A 555 16.21 -30.14 -25.32
N THR A 556 17.27 -30.88 -25.66
CA THR A 556 17.30 -32.35 -25.48
C THR A 556 17.37 -32.77 -24.01
N LEU A 557 17.79 -31.89 -23.10
CA LEU A 557 18.03 -32.23 -21.70
C LEU A 557 16.72 -32.34 -20.91
N LYS A 558 16.53 -33.48 -20.25
CA LYS A 558 15.39 -33.74 -19.35
C LYS A 558 15.73 -33.31 -17.92
N MET A 559 14.74 -32.73 -17.23
CA MET A 559 14.85 -32.35 -15.82
C MET A 559 15.09 -33.60 -14.95
N GLY A 560 15.99 -33.52 -13.97
CA GLY A 560 16.38 -34.63 -13.10
C GLY A 560 17.24 -35.72 -13.77
N VAL A 561 17.72 -35.49 -15.00
CA VAL A 561 18.60 -36.45 -15.72
C VAL A 561 19.79 -35.75 -16.38
N GLY A 562 19.52 -34.70 -17.17
CA GLY A 562 20.55 -33.89 -17.82
C GLY A 562 20.53 -32.41 -17.40
N LYS A 563 19.55 -32.03 -16.58
CA LYS A 563 19.24 -30.64 -16.22
C LYS A 563 18.60 -30.59 -14.83
N VAL A 564 19.00 -29.63 -14.00
CA VAL A 564 18.52 -29.39 -12.64
C VAL A 564 18.08 -27.93 -12.51
N LYS A 565 17.10 -27.66 -11.64
CA LYS A 565 16.58 -26.31 -11.38
C LYS A 565 17.05 -25.83 -10.01
N PHE A 566 17.98 -24.88 -9.99
CA PHE A 566 18.48 -24.27 -8.76
C PHE A 566 17.54 -23.19 -8.19
N GLY A 567 16.63 -22.65 -9.01
CA GLY A 567 15.65 -21.66 -8.57
C GLY A 567 14.79 -21.09 -9.70
N GLY A 568 14.04 -20.03 -9.42
CA GLY A 568 13.34 -19.25 -10.44
C GLY A 568 14.33 -18.70 -11.48
N GLY A 569 14.18 -19.11 -12.74
CA GLY A 569 15.08 -18.68 -13.82
C GLY A 569 16.55 -19.12 -13.70
N PHE A 570 16.87 -20.08 -12.81
CA PHE A 570 18.24 -20.54 -12.56
C PHE A 570 18.31 -22.06 -12.73
N TYR A 571 19.00 -22.50 -13.78
CA TYR A 571 19.09 -23.90 -14.19
C TYR A 571 20.54 -24.25 -14.53
N CYS A 572 20.93 -25.48 -14.22
CA CYS A 572 22.19 -26.08 -14.63
C CYS A 572 21.91 -27.29 -15.52
N GLY A 573 22.59 -27.40 -16.66
CA GLY A 573 22.46 -28.54 -17.57
C GLY A 573 23.81 -29.07 -18.00
N ARG A 574 23.98 -30.39 -18.08
CA ARG A 574 25.21 -30.98 -18.59
C ARG A 574 25.19 -31.05 -20.11
N LEU A 575 26.18 -30.45 -20.75
CA LEU A 575 26.41 -30.50 -22.18
C LEU A 575 27.84 -31.01 -22.40
N GLU A 576 27.97 -32.12 -23.12
CA GLU A 576 29.23 -32.88 -23.24
C GLU A 576 29.86 -33.22 -21.85
N ASP A 577 31.04 -32.67 -21.58
CA ASP A 577 31.80 -32.81 -20.35
C ASP A 577 31.67 -31.60 -19.40
N ILE A 578 30.93 -30.54 -19.77
CA ILE A 578 30.74 -29.33 -18.97
C ILE A 578 29.30 -29.17 -18.43
N PHE A 579 29.19 -28.38 -17.37
CA PHE A 579 27.95 -27.97 -16.72
C PHE A 579 27.69 -26.50 -17.07
N VAL A 580 26.57 -26.24 -17.73
CA VAL A 580 26.22 -24.94 -18.30
C VAL A 580 25.07 -24.32 -17.51
N ILE A 581 25.26 -23.08 -17.06
CA ILE A 581 24.19 -22.30 -16.43
C ILE A 581 23.34 -21.60 -17.48
N ASN A 582 22.01 -21.80 -17.41
CA ASN A 582 21.01 -21.16 -18.26
C ASN A 582 21.29 -21.26 -19.78
N GLY A 583 21.73 -22.42 -20.29
CA GLY A 583 22.14 -22.60 -21.68
C GLY A 583 21.09 -22.24 -22.75
N PHE A 584 19.80 -22.33 -22.42
CA PHE A 584 18.69 -21.86 -23.29
C PHE A 584 18.76 -20.36 -23.62
N TYR A 585 19.37 -19.56 -22.75
CA TYR A 585 19.28 -18.10 -22.79
C TYR A 585 19.89 -17.54 -24.08
N MET A 586 20.97 -18.14 -24.60
CA MET A 586 21.64 -17.65 -25.81
C MET A 586 20.75 -17.73 -27.05
N ALA A 587 20.06 -18.85 -27.25
CA ALA A 587 19.11 -19.02 -28.36
C ALA A 587 17.94 -18.04 -28.22
N MET A 588 17.31 -18.01 -27.04
CA MET A 588 16.17 -17.13 -26.76
C MET A 588 16.53 -15.65 -26.96
N ARG A 589 17.67 -15.20 -26.43
CA ARG A 589 18.21 -13.85 -26.61
C ARG A 589 18.46 -13.54 -28.09
N GLY A 590 19.03 -14.49 -28.82
CA GLY A 590 19.37 -14.35 -30.24
C GLY A 590 18.20 -13.90 -31.11
N GLN A 591 16.99 -14.42 -30.85
CA GLN A 591 15.77 -14.10 -31.62
C GLN A 591 15.41 -12.61 -31.63
N TYR A 592 15.66 -11.90 -30.52
CA TYR A 592 15.42 -10.46 -30.37
C TYR A 592 16.53 -9.61 -31.00
N LEU A 593 17.62 -10.24 -31.44
CA LEU A 593 18.81 -9.58 -32.00
C LEU A 593 19.04 -9.92 -33.49
N ILE A 594 18.12 -10.66 -34.12
CA ILE A 594 18.17 -10.96 -35.56
C ILE A 594 18.00 -9.66 -36.37
N PRO A 595 18.92 -9.31 -37.28
CA PRO A 595 18.75 -8.12 -38.13
C PRO A 595 17.42 -8.15 -38.91
N GLY A 596 16.64 -7.09 -38.80
CA GLY A 596 15.31 -6.98 -39.42
C GLY A 596 14.15 -7.57 -38.61
N SER A 597 14.41 -8.23 -37.47
CA SER A 597 13.34 -8.58 -36.53
C SER A 597 12.98 -7.39 -35.61
N SER A 598 11.79 -7.44 -35.04
CA SER A 598 11.26 -6.42 -34.13
C SER A 598 10.23 -7.02 -33.18
N VAL A 599 10.01 -6.37 -32.04
CA VAL A 599 8.85 -6.62 -31.18
C VAL A 599 7.78 -5.57 -31.43
N TRP A 600 6.52 -5.91 -31.16
CA TRP A 600 5.42 -4.94 -31.17
C TRP A 600 4.74 -4.92 -29.81
N TRP A 601 4.77 -3.77 -29.16
CA TRP A 601 4.30 -3.58 -27.79
C TRP A 601 2.97 -2.84 -27.73
N PHE A 602 2.26 -3.01 -26.62
CA PHE A 602 1.00 -2.33 -26.32
C PHE A 602 1.01 -1.88 -24.85
N LYS A 603 0.72 -0.60 -24.59
CA LYS A 603 0.21 -0.14 -23.29
C LYS A 603 -1.29 -0.38 -23.30
N VAL A 604 -1.80 -1.08 -22.29
CA VAL A 604 -3.22 -1.42 -22.18
C VAL A 604 -3.81 -0.99 -20.85
N LYS A 605 -5.12 -0.76 -20.80
CA LYS A 605 -5.85 -0.58 -19.54
C LYS A 605 -7.22 -1.23 -19.53
N TRP A 606 -7.70 -1.53 -18.33
CA TRP A 606 -9.03 -2.07 -18.05
C TRP A 606 -9.49 -1.66 -16.63
N GLN A 607 -10.79 -1.69 -16.35
CA GLN A 607 -11.30 -1.40 -15.00
C GLN A 607 -10.89 -2.52 -14.02
N ALA A 608 -10.38 -2.15 -12.85
CA ALA A 608 -9.96 -3.10 -11.83
C ALA A 608 -11.13 -3.91 -11.24
N SER A 609 -12.35 -3.36 -11.29
CA SER A 609 -13.60 -4.05 -10.93
C SER A 609 -13.93 -5.24 -11.82
N ASP A 610 -13.52 -5.17 -13.10
CA ASP A 610 -14.00 -6.08 -14.13
C ASP A 610 -13.11 -7.32 -14.26
N MET A 611 -11.82 -7.19 -13.92
CA MET A 611 -10.83 -8.25 -14.10
C MET A 611 -9.59 -8.04 -13.21
N SER A 612 -9.31 -9.04 -12.36
CA SER A 612 -8.06 -9.11 -11.58
C SER A 612 -6.84 -9.35 -12.46
N TRP A 613 -5.64 -9.04 -11.95
CA TRP A 613 -4.37 -9.37 -12.61
C TRP A 613 -4.20 -10.87 -12.83
N LYS A 614 -4.64 -11.70 -11.89
CA LYS A 614 -4.64 -13.16 -12.05
C LYS A 614 -5.50 -13.57 -13.26
N THR A 615 -6.74 -13.08 -13.33
CA THR A 615 -7.67 -13.36 -14.43
C THR A 615 -7.13 -12.86 -15.77
N PHE A 616 -6.52 -11.67 -15.81
CA PHE A 616 -5.83 -11.16 -17.00
C PHE A 616 -4.75 -12.12 -17.50
N ARG A 617 -3.88 -12.61 -16.60
CA ARG A 617 -2.83 -13.56 -16.98
C ARG A 617 -3.36 -14.91 -17.41
N GLU A 618 -4.35 -15.46 -16.73
CA GLU A 618 -4.87 -16.81 -17.01
C GLU A 618 -5.78 -16.84 -18.25
N GLU A 619 -6.66 -15.85 -18.42
CA GLU A 619 -7.66 -15.83 -19.50
C GLU A 619 -7.30 -14.96 -20.70
N VAL A 620 -6.52 -13.88 -20.53
CA VAL A 620 -6.17 -12.98 -21.64
C VAL A 620 -4.80 -13.35 -22.20
N VAL A 621 -3.77 -13.47 -21.37
CA VAL A 621 -2.44 -13.91 -21.84
C VAL A 621 -2.42 -15.42 -22.07
N GLY A 622 -2.74 -16.20 -21.04
CA GLY A 622 -2.66 -17.67 -21.00
C GLY A 622 -1.37 -18.20 -20.40
N ASN A 623 -1.38 -19.49 -20.06
CA ASN A 623 -0.24 -20.22 -19.49
C ASN A 623 1.04 -20.10 -20.35
N THR A 624 2.20 -20.16 -19.69
CA THR A 624 3.52 -20.03 -20.33
C THR A 624 3.77 -21.10 -21.38
N ASP A 625 3.24 -22.31 -21.19
CA ASP A 625 3.13 -23.33 -22.23
C ASP A 625 1.83 -23.13 -23.03
N PRO A 626 1.89 -22.72 -24.30
CA PRO A 626 0.71 -22.48 -25.12
C PRO A 626 -0.17 -23.73 -25.32
N ALA A 627 0.38 -24.94 -25.23
CA ALA A 627 -0.39 -26.19 -25.34
C ALA A 627 -1.32 -26.42 -24.14
N THR A 628 -1.08 -25.75 -23.01
CA THR A 628 -1.92 -25.78 -21.79
C THR A 628 -2.60 -24.45 -21.49
N ALA A 629 -2.47 -23.45 -22.38
CA ALA A 629 -3.13 -22.17 -22.23
C ALA A 629 -4.65 -22.30 -22.46
N ALA A 630 -5.44 -21.43 -21.80
CA ALA A 630 -6.87 -21.36 -22.04
C ALA A 630 -7.14 -21.08 -23.53
N GLU A 631 -8.03 -21.85 -24.15
CA GLU A 631 -8.25 -21.82 -25.60
C GLU A 631 -8.58 -20.43 -26.17
N LYS A 632 -9.20 -19.57 -25.36
CA LYS A 632 -9.58 -18.19 -25.73
C LYS A 632 -8.59 -17.12 -25.29
N SER A 633 -7.45 -17.49 -24.72
CA SER A 633 -6.36 -16.55 -24.42
C SER A 633 -5.50 -16.28 -25.66
N LEU A 634 -4.67 -15.25 -25.64
CA LEU A 634 -3.71 -14.95 -26.70
C LEU A 634 -2.82 -16.16 -27.00
N ARG A 635 -2.19 -16.77 -25.99
CA ARG A 635 -1.34 -17.96 -26.19
C ARG A 635 -2.11 -19.16 -26.72
N GLY A 636 -3.34 -19.41 -26.26
CA GLY A 636 -4.18 -20.50 -26.77
C GLY A 636 -4.60 -20.30 -28.23
N ILE A 637 -5.03 -19.08 -28.59
CA ILE A 637 -5.40 -18.71 -29.96
C ILE A 637 -4.18 -18.81 -30.88
N PHE A 638 -3.03 -18.25 -30.48
CA PHE A 638 -1.80 -18.31 -31.26
C PHE A 638 -1.27 -19.75 -31.40
N TYR A 639 -1.48 -20.62 -30.41
CA TYR A 639 -1.12 -22.04 -30.50
C TYR A 639 -1.95 -22.81 -31.54
N LYS A 640 -3.24 -22.47 -31.68
CA LYS A 640 -4.16 -23.12 -32.63
C LYS A 640 -4.06 -22.55 -34.04
N SER A 641 -4.04 -21.23 -34.18
CA SER A 641 -4.05 -20.51 -35.48
C SER A 641 -2.67 -20.03 -35.95
N TRP A 642 -1.56 -20.59 -35.42
CA TRP A 642 -0.19 -20.15 -35.71
C TRP A 642 0.09 -19.97 -37.22
N ALA A 643 -0.32 -20.94 -38.04
CA ALA A 643 -0.08 -20.92 -39.49
C ALA A 643 -0.91 -19.84 -40.21
N GLU A 644 -2.16 -19.61 -39.77
CA GLU A 644 -3.05 -18.57 -40.28
C GLU A 644 -2.57 -17.16 -39.90
N LEU A 645 -1.97 -17.05 -38.70
CA LEU A 645 -1.33 -15.84 -38.19
C LEU A 645 0.07 -15.60 -38.78
N GLY A 646 0.60 -16.53 -39.59
CA GLY A 646 1.88 -16.40 -40.27
C GLY A 646 3.12 -16.63 -39.38
N LEU A 647 2.98 -17.37 -38.28
CA LEU A 647 4.12 -17.78 -37.46
C LEU A 647 4.95 -18.87 -38.19
N PRO A 648 6.27 -18.94 -37.97
CA PRO A 648 7.14 -19.92 -38.63
C PRO A 648 6.99 -21.35 -38.06
N SER A 649 6.47 -21.47 -36.84
CA SER A 649 6.40 -22.68 -36.03
C SER A 649 5.13 -22.64 -35.17
N GLN A 650 4.69 -23.81 -34.69
CA GLN A 650 3.68 -23.84 -33.62
C GLN A 650 4.32 -23.36 -32.30
N PRO A 651 3.72 -22.39 -31.59
CA PRO A 651 4.22 -21.90 -30.31
C PRO A 651 4.47 -23.00 -29.27
N HIS A 652 5.57 -22.85 -28.52
CA HIS A 652 5.94 -23.71 -27.39
C HIS A 652 6.53 -22.85 -26.27
N VAL A 653 6.95 -23.45 -25.15
CA VAL A 653 7.37 -22.74 -23.92
C VAL A 653 8.39 -21.61 -24.16
N GLY A 654 9.40 -21.80 -25.02
CA GLY A 654 10.37 -20.76 -25.37
C GLY A 654 9.77 -19.68 -26.29
N GLU A 655 9.10 -20.13 -27.36
CA GLU A 655 8.49 -19.32 -28.40
C GLU A 655 6.98 -19.09 -28.18
N ASN A 656 6.57 -18.76 -26.96
CA ASN A 656 5.15 -18.67 -26.56
C ASN A 656 4.39 -17.42 -27.06
N ALA A 657 4.81 -16.85 -28.20
CA ALA A 657 4.25 -15.74 -28.97
C ALA A 657 4.10 -14.37 -28.26
N VAL A 658 3.49 -14.33 -27.08
CA VAL A 658 3.09 -13.11 -26.37
C VAL A 658 3.74 -13.07 -24.98
N HIS A 659 4.34 -11.94 -24.68
CA HIS A 659 4.66 -11.52 -23.32
C HIS A 659 3.56 -10.59 -22.77
N GLY A 660 3.33 -10.65 -21.46
CA GLY A 660 2.46 -9.73 -20.74
C GLY A 660 2.82 -9.68 -19.27
N SER A 661 2.81 -8.47 -18.68
CA SER A 661 3.19 -8.24 -17.29
C SER A 661 2.37 -9.09 -16.31
N ALA A 662 2.98 -9.55 -15.23
CA ALA A 662 2.32 -10.37 -14.21
C ALA A 662 1.74 -9.59 -13.03
N SER A 663 2.01 -8.28 -12.94
CA SER A 663 1.58 -7.41 -11.84
C SER A 663 1.64 -5.92 -12.25
N PRO A 664 1.00 -5.00 -11.49
CA PRO A 664 1.15 -3.57 -11.66
C PRO A 664 2.61 -3.09 -11.58
N PHE A 665 3.40 -3.67 -10.67
CA PHE A 665 4.82 -3.30 -10.51
C PHE A 665 5.66 -3.75 -11.71
N GLU A 666 5.45 -4.96 -12.21
CA GLU A 666 6.15 -5.43 -13.40
C GLU A 666 5.75 -4.62 -14.64
N ALA A 667 4.47 -4.27 -14.79
CA ALA A 667 4.02 -3.40 -15.87
C ALA A 667 4.68 -2.02 -15.81
N LEU A 668 4.80 -1.42 -14.61
CA LEU A 668 5.56 -0.18 -14.37
C LEU A 668 7.02 -0.34 -14.80
N ALA A 669 7.69 -1.40 -14.32
CA ALA A 669 9.09 -1.68 -14.65
C ALA A 669 9.31 -1.90 -16.16
N GLU A 670 8.38 -2.56 -16.84
CA GLU A 670 8.44 -2.84 -18.28
C GLU A 670 8.20 -1.60 -19.12
N LYS A 671 7.17 -0.79 -18.80
CA LYS A 671 6.94 0.53 -19.42
C LYS A 671 8.19 1.40 -19.28
N TRP A 672 8.81 1.43 -18.10
CA TRP A 672 10.04 2.19 -17.87
C TRP A 672 11.23 1.65 -18.67
N ASN A 673 11.51 0.34 -18.59
CA ASN A 673 12.68 -0.28 -19.23
C ASN A 673 12.57 -0.28 -20.77
N TRP A 674 11.45 -0.74 -21.34
CA TRP A 674 11.26 -0.84 -22.79
C TRP A 674 10.95 0.49 -23.46
N LEU A 675 10.13 1.35 -22.84
CA LEU A 675 9.63 2.56 -23.49
C LEU A 675 10.29 3.85 -23.01
N GLY A 676 11.16 3.78 -22.00
CA GLY A 676 11.71 4.97 -21.35
C GLY A 676 10.63 5.79 -20.62
N ALA A 677 9.46 5.18 -20.35
CA ALA A 677 8.36 5.87 -19.68
C ALA A 677 8.81 6.34 -18.29
N ASP A 678 8.39 7.55 -17.94
CA ASP A 678 8.57 8.06 -16.59
C ASP A 678 7.71 7.25 -15.59
N TYR A 679 8.32 6.90 -14.46
CA TYR A 679 7.64 6.16 -13.39
C TYR A 679 6.91 7.10 -12.43
N GLU A 680 7.24 8.40 -12.40
CA GLU A 680 6.62 9.37 -11.49
C GLU A 680 5.21 9.77 -11.96
N SER A 681 5.00 9.82 -13.28
CA SER A 681 3.70 10.03 -13.93
C SER A 681 2.92 8.76 -14.28
N ASP A 682 3.46 7.56 -14.01
CA ASP A 682 2.69 6.32 -14.17
C ASP A 682 1.71 6.12 -13.00
N PRO A 683 0.42 5.80 -13.24
CA PRO A 683 -0.58 5.73 -12.17
C PRO A 683 -0.23 4.80 -11.00
N PHE A 684 0.49 3.69 -11.24
CA PHE A 684 0.96 2.83 -10.14
C PHE A 684 2.26 3.34 -9.52
N GLY A 685 3.13 3.99 -10.31
CA GLY A 685 4.38 4.57 -9.84
C GLY A 685 4.17 5.79 -8.93
N SER A 686 3.27 6.72 -9.29
CA SER A 686 2.86 7.83 -8.41
C SER A 686 2.32 7.32 -7.08
N LEU A 687 1.47 6.29 -7.12
CA LEU A 687 0.86 5.69 -5.93
C LEU A 687 1.89 4.99 -5.01
N LEU A 688 2.94 4.38 -5.57
CA LEU A 688 4.05 3.84 -4.77
C LEU A 688 4.76 4.94 -3.99
N LEU A 689 5.06 6.07 -4.64
CA LEU A 689 5.72 7.23 -4.05
C LEU A 689 4.87 7.85 -2.94
N GLU A 690 3.58 8.12 -3.21
CA GLU A 690 2.61 8.63 -2.23
C GLU A 690 2.48 7.74 -0.98
N ARG A 691 2.71 6.43 -1.11
CA ARG A 691 2.63 5.47 -0.01
C ARG A 691 3.98 5.21 0.69
N GLY A 692 5.01 5.97 0.33
CA GLY A 692 6.32 5.97 0.97
C GLY A 692 7.26 4.87 0.51
N VAL A 693 7.07 4.34 -0.71
CA VAL A 693 8.10 3.53 -1.39
C VAL A 693 9.05 4.51 -2.08
N THR A 694 10.36 4.41 -1.82
CA THR A 694 11.32 5.39 -2.35
C THR A 694 11.64 5.15 -3.83
N SER A 695 11.95 6.22 -4.58
CA SER A 695 12.37 6.13 -5.98
C SER A 695 13.60 5.23 -6.17
N ASP A 696 14.50 5.18 -5.19
CA ASP A 696 15.66 4.27 -5.17
C ASP A 696 15.22 2.79 -5.08
N SER A 697 14.27 2.46 -4.21
CA SER A 697 13.69 1.11 -4.15
C SER A 697 13.03 0.73 -5.48
N ILE A 698 12.16 1.59 -6.04
CA ILE A 698 11.51 1.34 -7.35
C ILE A 698 12.58 1.14 -8.45
N GLY A 699 13.59 2.01 -8.49
CA GLY A 699 14.69 1.99 -9.45
C GLY A 699 15.58 0.74 -9.38
N ARG A 700 15.82 0.20 -8.18
CA ARG A 700 16.53 -1.09 -7.99
C ARG A 700 15.65 -2.28 -8.34
N TRP A 701 14.39 -2.27 -7.90
CA TRP A 701 13.44 -3.38 -8.08
C TRP A 701 13.04 -3.63 -9.54
N LYS A 702 13.10 -2.62 -10.43
CA LYS A 702 12.76 -2.78 -11.86
C LYS A 702 13.66 -3.74 -12.64
N ARG A 703 14.78 -4.19 -12.05
CA ARG A 703 15.70 -5.21 -12.59
C ARG A 703 15.37 -6.63 -12.09
N ASN A 704 14.27 -6.79 -11.37
CA ASN A 704 13.86 -8.03 -10.71
C ASN A 704 14.96 -8.68 -9.82
N PRO A 705 15.53 -7.92 -8.85
CA PRO A 705 16.54 -8.47 -7.92
C PRO A 705 15.91 -9.52 -6.99
N VAL A 706 16.77 -10.36 -6.39
CA VAL A 706 16.33 -11.26 -5.32
C VAL A 706 16.33 -10.49 -4.00
N VAL A 707 15.16 -10.41 -3.37
CA VAL A 707 14.95 -9.73 -2.09
C VAL A 707 14.55 -10.71 -0.99
N LYS A 708 14.81 -10.34 0.27
CA LYS A 708 14.44 -11.14 1.44
C LYS A 708 13.29 -10.48 2.20
N LEU A 709 12.15 -11.16 2.27
CA LEU A 709 10.96 -10.74 3.02
C LEU A 709 10.41 -11.92 3.83
N ASP A 710 10.01 -11.68 5.09
CA ASP A 710 9.46 -12.71 5.99
C ASP A 710 10.32 -13.99 6.07
N GLY A 711 11.65 -13.83 6.06
CA GLY A 711 12.61 -14.92 6.11
C GLY A 711 12.89 -15.61 4.77
N ARG A 712 12.07 -15.40 3.73
CA ARG A 712 12.17 -16.03 2.41
C ARG A 712 12.91 -15.13 1.42
N SER A 713 13.74 -15.71 0.55
CA SER A 713 14.41 -15.01 -0.55
C SER A 713 13.73 -15.35 -1.87
N GLN A 714 13.31 -14.34 -2.64
CA GLN A 714 12.65 -14.51 -3.93
C GLN A 714 12.80 -13.26 -4.81
N ALA A 715 12.60 -13.39 -6.12
CA ALA A 715 12.67 -12.26 -7.04
C ALA A 715 11.50 -11.28 -6.80
N VAL A 716 11.69 -9.98 -7.06
CA VAL A 716 10.65 -8.96 -6.81
C VAL A 716 9.40 -9.18 -7.67
N PHE A 717 9.54 -9.62 -8.93
CA PHE A 717 8.38 -9.88 -9.79
C PHE A 717 7.61 -11.11 -9.30
N ASP A 718 8.31 -12.19 -8.92
CA ASP A 718 7.70 -13.37 -8.27
C ASP A 718 6.99 -13.02 -6.95
N LEU A 719 7.46 -11.98 -6.25
CA LEU A 719 6.87 -11.48 -4.99
C LEU A 719 5.54 -10.74 -5.19
N PHE A 720 5.35 -10.14 -6.36
CA PHE A 720 4.16 -9.38 -6.75
C PHE A 720 3.28 -10.09 -7.80
N GLU A 721 3.69 -11.27 -8.28
CA GLU A 721 2.99 -12.03 -9.30
C GLU A 721 1.50 -12.26 -8.95
N ASN A 722 0.61 -12.04 -9.92
CA ASN A 722 -0.85 -12.18 -9.79
C ASN A 722 -1.51 -11.20 -8.79
N MET A 723 -0.79 -10.21 -8.24
CA MET A 723 -1.35 -9.26 -7.28
C MET A 723 -2.04 -8.08 -7.97
N ASP A 724 -3.25 -7.78 -7.51
CA ASP A 724 -3.91 -6.50 -7.81
C ASP A 724 -3.21 -5.33 -7.10
N ALA A 725 -3.46 -4.10 -7.57
CA ALA A 725 -2.77 -2.88 -7.16
C ALA A 725 -2.68 -2.72 -5.64
N THR A 726 -3.78 -2.88 -4.90
CA THR A 726 -3.82 -2.75 -3.44
C THR A 726 -2.88 -3.73 -2.73
N SER A 727 -2.91 -5.01 -3.11
CA SER A 727 -2.06 -6.06 -2.52
C SER A 727 -0.58 -5.88 -2.89
N CYS A 728 -0.31 -5.52 -4.15
CA CYS A 728 1.03 -5.22 -4.65
C CYS A 728 1.65 -4.03 -3.89
N LEU A 729 0.88 -2.97 -3.69
CA LEU A 729 1.25 -1.73 -3.00
C LEU A 729 1.55 -1.96 -1.50
N GLN A 730 0.68 -2.70 -0.80
CA GLN A 730 0.91 -3.08 0.60
C GLN A 730 2.21 -3.88 0.77
N LYS A 731 2.46 -4.83 -0.14
CA LYS A 731 3.64 -5.68 -0.10
C LYS A 731 4.91 -4.91 -0.48
N ALA A 732 4.85 -4.01 -1.46
CA ALA A 732 5.93 -3.07 -1.79
C ALA A 732 6.29 -2.17 -0.59
N LYS A 733 5.29 -1.59 0.08
CA LYS A 733 5.47 -0.79 1.30
C LYS A 733 6.09 -1.58 2.46
N LYS A 734 5.75 -2.87 2.60
CA LYS A 734 6.39 -3.77 3.57
C LYS A 734 7.85 -4.05 3.20
N LEU A 735 8.13 -4.31 1.92
CA LEU A 735 9.48 -4.56 1.41
C LEU A 735 10.40 -3.34 1.58
N CYS A 736 9.94 -2.14 1.21
CA CYS A 736 10.69 -0.89 1.37
C CYS A 736 11.10 -0.58 2.82
N LYS A 737 10.34 -1.09 3.80
CA LYS A 737 10.61 -0.93 5.23
C LYS A 737 11.49 -2.03 5.82
N ALA A 738 11.61 -3.17 5.15
CA ALA A 738 12.57 -4.18 5.56
C ALA A 738 13.99 -3.63 5.38
N LYS A 739 14.92 -4.02 6.26
CA LYS A 739 16.34 -3.74 6.02
C LYS A 739 16.77 -4.57 4.81
N GLU A 740 16.70 -3.97 3.63
CA GLU A 740 17.04 -4.63 2.38
C GLU A 740 18.48 -5.15 2.42
N PHE A 741 18.66 -6.35 1.86
CA PHE A 741 20.00 -6.88 1.67
C PHE A 741 20.69 -6.02 0.61
N LYS A 742 21.74 -5.27 1.01
CA LYS A 742 22.62 -4.59 0.06
C LYS A 742 23.43 -5.64 -0.71
N GLN A 743 22.84 -6.19 -1.76
CA GLN A 743 23.62 -6.80 -2.82
C GLN A 743 24.54 -5.71 -3.38
N LYS A 744 25.83 -6.00 -3.56
CA LYS A 744 26.76 -5.01 -4.11
C LYS A 744 26.31 -4.68 -5.52
N ASP A 745 25.91 -3.43 -5.74
CA ASP A 745 25.67 -2.90 -7.09
C ASP A 745 26.96 -3.02 -7.92
N GLN A 746 27.05 -4.06 -8.75
CA GLN A 746 28.01 -4.07 -9.83
C GLN A 746 27.44 -3.22 -10.96
N ALA A 747 28.20 -2.22 -11.40
CA ALA A 747 27.83 -1.45 -12.58
C ALA A 747 27.81 -2.39 -13.80
N PRO A 748 26.76 -2.34 -14.63
CA PRO A 748 26.62 -3.30 -15.74
C PRO A 748 27.75 -3.09 -16.76
N VAL A 749 28.57 -4.13 -16.95
CA VAL A 749 29.47 -4.23 -18.10
C VAL A 749 28.64 -4.79 -19.25
N TRP A 750 28.13 -3.92 -20.11
CA TRP A 750 27.51 -4.34 -21.36
C TRP A 750 28.59 -4.96 -22.26
N MET A 751 28.51 -6.27 -22.49
CA MET A 751 29.30 -6.92 -23.52
C MET A 751 28.57 -6.77 -24.86
N PRO A 752 29.17 -6.10 -25.87
CA PRO A 752 28.69 -6.21 -27.24
C PRO A 752 28.68 -7.69 -27.67
N PRO A 753 27.84 -8.09 -28.64
CA PRO A 753 27.97 -9.40 -29.26
C PRO A 753 29.41 -9.60 -29.74
N ILE A 754 30.00 -10.75 -29.44
CA ILE A 754 31.25 -11.15 -30.06
C ILE A 754 30.95 -11.36 -31.55
N GLU A 755 31.30 -10.39 -32.39
CA GLU A 755 31.37 -10.61 -33.82
C GLU A 755 32.43 -11.69 -34.06
N ILE A 756 31.99 -12.88 -34.49
CA ILE A 756 32.89 -13.91 -34.99
C ILE A 756 33.34 -13.49 -36.40
N THR A 757 34.14 -12.43 -36.45
CA THR A 757 35.00 -12.12 -37.59
C THR A 757 36.09 -13.18 -37.66
N ARG A 758 35.73 -14.31 -38.30
CA ARG A 758 36.58 -15.36 -38.88
C ARG A 758 38.06 -15.26 -38.47
N TRP A 759 38.38 -15.66 -37.23
CA TRP A 759 39.75 -15.63 -36.73
C TRP A 759 40.64 -16.50 -37.62
N GLN A 760 41.70 -15.89 -38.17
CA GLN A 760 42.63 -16.59 -39.04
C GLN A 760 43.39 -17.67 -38.26
N MET A 761 43.45 -18.88 -38.82
CA MET A 761 44.21 -20.00 -38.26
C MET A 761 45.72 -19.74 -38.31
N THR A 762 46.30 -19.14 -37.27
CA THR A 762 47.77 -18.98 -37.16
C THR A 762 48.33 -19.14 -35.74
N ARG A 763 48.04 -20.27 -35.07
CA ARG A 763 48.98 -20.86 -34.09
C ARG A 763 49.03 -22.40 -34.22
N PRO A 764 50.23 -23.01 -34.23
CA PRO A 764 50.36 -24.46 -34.36
C PRO A 764 50.11 -25.18 -33.02
N LEU A 765 49.47 -26.35 -33.09
CA LEU A 765 49.30 -27.26 -31.97
C LEU A 765 50.65 -27.78 -31.44
N PRO A 766 50.86 -27.87 -30.11
CA PRO A 766 51.99 -28.62 -29.55
C PRO A 766 51.78 -30.12 -29.82
N LYS A 767 52.78 -30.77 -30.41
CA LYS A 767 52.79 -32.24 -30.53
C LYS A 767 52.99 -32.85 -29.15
N PHE A 768 52.00 -33.56 -28.63
CA PHE A 768 52.23 -34.61 -27.63
C PHE A 768 52.55 -35.92 -28.35
N ALA A 769 53.56 -36.63 -27.88
CA ALA A 769 54.08 -37.83 -28.49
C ALA A 769 53.89 -39.04 -27.57
N ARG A 770 53.21 -40.06 -28.11
CA ARG A 770 53.01 -41.43 -27.59
C ARG A 770 52.34 -41.57 -26.22
#